data_AF-A0A5C3KPQ0-F1
#
_entry.id   AF-A0A5C3KPQ0-F1
#
_cell.length_a   1.000
_cell.length_b   1.000
_cell.length_c   1.000
_cell.angle_alpha   90.00
_cell.angle_beta   90.00
_cell.angle_gamma   90.00
#
_symmetry.space_group_name_H-M   'P 1'
#
loop_
_entity.id
_entity.type
_entity.pdbx_description
1 polymer ?
#
loop_
_entity_poly.entity_id
_entity_poly.type
_entity_poly.pdbx_seq_one_letter_code
_entity_poly.pdbx_strand_id
1 'polypeptide(L)'
;MQVTRAHESVIWVRIGQLEAAQDNEGGLLRGEIIHLVRVLRTFSANNIFVNDAQYQITVSLSAPPPSNEMLDIIPPELLLRIATSLPLFAKPSTLLSLALTNRRTSRTVQSLIWTELILKEEERARWALEKIAEDPQKGRNVTGIYIRLELTEDQVLNDDEEKVGPNVLTRLRAVVDQGFLPKLERLEIHLDGDGWVEDPETGDFRNPLYPGLHHRFWESLKEFCPKLSKIALTGVKTESLDDGFDMGDGEFPEMVGGMLDFKNITSFTLEVYEGGFIDFEETLKSSIGSFAPRLEELSLGVVTGADGGLLDMTPLLQLNYPNWDKYGVDVETFMSFWKRHPTLESIKLQEQGYFSEDVTGIQDFLPNLKHLTARIKDVRMLVSLLHRLTSLSIYNCLQAQVAYLFRTLLSEGLPQLRSLTVNHIPDAIDYEEGSESTDENSSDLEGEPGFGGEISSSQYLDHVAHTAPNLEEFAWNEVNITEDLYELMKPHLSTFTSLKRFFYPEVQNARKFAEACPSLETVGRIYGQFETRPTFDYPLEHFIRDRYGTVVVPSENAAPANLLIGNLLRPFQCGFDRHPGSGVCLGLESGGILPWLGLLRTEGAAMHNPSTMVLSGLGLGAYALQTAWPRQPLLDDRWDFYRISNSSRIPQSSNEMLDNIPPELLLRIATSLPLFAKPSTLLSLALTNRRTSRTVQSLIWTELILKDEERARLALGKIAEDPQKGRNVTGIYIRSELTEDQAPNDDEEDSDSEGSDDDEDQVSPNVLTRLQAVVNKGYLPKLQRLEIHLDGDGWVQDPESSDFRYPPYPGLQLRFWESLKEHCPKLCKVALTGVKTEDLSGFHMDDGEFPEMVGGMLDFKNITSFTLEVYEGGFIDFEETLKSSIGSFAPRLEELNLGVVTGSDGGLLDMTPLLQLNYPVLKSIYMRNWDKYGVDVENFMSFWKRHPTLESIKLQEQGYFSEDVAGIQNFLPNLKHLTAPFKDVRMLVSLLHQLTSLSIYDSLKSQVPYLFCTFLPEGLPHLKSLTVNHLPGMTSQDIDYMEGEDWTDESTSDLDGGPASGGEISSSRYLGYVAGTAPNLEEFAWIQEATNGAEDVYEQMNPHLPTFTRLKRFFYHGELRKDFETGEVDEAEVDYLMKNARKYAEACPLLETVGEVVRSFETLSDYPLVRIIRDRDGGVVDTRLSFGHGMEVGQEDKAYPRVAQGQLN
;
A
#
# COMPACT_ATOMS: atom_id res chain seq x y z
N MET A 1 -42.10 34.21 -28.15
CA MET A 1 -41.53 32.87 -27.87
C MET A 1 -40.54 33.05 -26.75
N GLN A 2 -40.76 32.44 -25.60
CA GLN A 2 -39.91 32.55 -24.42
C GLN A 2 -39.25 31.19 -24.20
N VAL A 3 -37.93 31.16 -24.09
CA VAL A 3 -37.15 29.94 -23.90
C VAL A 3 -36.51 30.00 -22.52
N THR A 4 -36.83 29.05 -21.66
CA THR A 4 -36.30 28.97 -20.29
C THR A 4 -35.55 27.65 -20.12
N ARG A 5 -34.31 27.74 -19.64
CA ARG A 5 -33.42 26.60 -19.37
C ARG A 5 -33.56 26.24 -17.90
N ALA A 6 -33.97 25.01 -17.60
CA ALA A 6 -34.17 24.54 -16.23
C ALA A 6 -33.43 23.21 -16.06
N HIS A 7 -32.22 23.29 -15.49
CA HIS A 7 -31.20 22.22 -15.48
C HIS A 7 -30.79 21.68 -16.88
N GLU A 8 -29.72 20.90 -16.90
CA GLU A 8 -28.82 20.78 -18.06
C GLU A 8 -29.41 20.05 -19.29
N SER A 9 -30.58 19.43 -19.18
CA SER A 9 -31.16 18.56 -20.20
C SER A 9 -32.62 18.84 -20.57
N VAL A 10 -33.23 19.96 -20.13
CA VAL A 10 -34.61 20.33 -20.52
C VAL A 10 -34.73 21.79 -20.99
N ILE A 11 -35.25 21.97 -22.20
CA ILE A 11 -35.55 23.29 -22.79
C ILE A 11 -37.07 23.47 -22.81
N TRP A 12 -37.58 24.44 -22.05
CA TRP A 12 -38.99 24.82 -22.11
C TRP A 12 -39.19 25.94 -23.13
N VAL A 13 -40.06 25.71 -24.12
CA VAL A 13 -40.41 26.70 -25.14
C VAL A 13 -41.87 27.12 -24.96
N ARG A 14 -42.09 28.31 -24.39
CA ARG A 14 -43.43 28.90 -24.25
C ARG A 14 -43.71 29.84 -25.41
N ILE A 15 -44.66 29.48 -26.27
CA ILE A 15 -45.28 30.43 -27.20
C ILE A 15 -46.41 31.12 -26.42
N GLY A 16 -46.36 32.44 -26.33
CA GLY A 16 -47.32 33.24 -25.56
C GLY A 16 -48.69 33.28 -26.24
N GLN A 17 -49.74 33.59 -25.47
CA GLN A 17 -51.08 33.81 -26.02
C GLN A 17 -51.04 34.86 -27.14
N LEU A 18 -51.48 34.48 -28.34
CA LEU A 18 -52.04 35.46 -29.27
C LEU A 18 -53.45 35.80 -28.77
N GLU A 19 -53.66 37.04 -28.36
CA GLU A 19 -55.02 37.55 -28.21
C GLU A 19 -55.74 37.47 -29.55
N ALA A 20 -56.97 36.93 -29.52
CA ALA A 20 -57.75 36.69 -30.71
C ALA A 20 -58.28 38.01 -31.29
N ALA A 21 -57.57 38.56 -32.28
CA ALA A 21 -58.24 39.34 -33.31
C ALA A 21 -59.18 38.40 -34.07
N GLN A 22 -60.48 38.54 -33.82
CA GLN A 22 -61.50 37.84 -34.60
C GLN A 22 -61.42 38.32 -36.05
N ASP A 23 -60.94 37.47 -36.96
CA ASP A 23 -61.51 37.38 -38.29
C ASP A 23 -61.22 36.04 -38.97
N ASN A 24 -62.07 35.69 -39.94
CA ASN A 24 -62.18 34.35 -40.49
C ASN A 24 -61.00 33.93 -41.39
N GLU A 25 -60.04 33.16 -40.87
CA GLU A 25 -59.28 32.19 -41.69
C GLU A 25 -58.56 31.10 -40.86
N GLY A 26 -59.34 30.13 -40.34
CA GLY A 26 -58.83 29.00 -39.55
C GLY A 26 -57.98 27.95 -40.29
N GLY A 27 -57.38 28.31 -41.43
CA GLY A 27 -56.60 27.41 -42.30
C GLY A 27 -55.09 27.45 -42.08
N LEU A 28 -54.48 28.64 -41.96
CA LEU A 28 -53.01 28.78 -41.98
C LEU A 28 -52.33 28.24 -40.72
N LEU A 29 -52.81 28.60 -39.53
CA LEU A 29 -52.20 28.25 -38.24
C LEU A 29 -52.03 26.72 -38.04
N ARG A 30 -52.94 25.91 -38.57
CA ARG A 30 -52.84 24.45 -38.49
C ARG A 30 -51.75 23.88 -39.39
N GLY A 31 -51.47 24.53 -40.53
CA GLY A 31 -50.40 24.15 -41.44
C GLY A 31 -49.01 24.40 -40.84
N GLU A 32 -48.81 25.57 -40.22
CA GLU A 32 -47.52 25.93 -39.61
C GLU A 32 -47.20 25.07 -38.38
N ILE A 33 -48.18 24.77 -37.52
CA ILE A 33 -47.99 23.86 -36.38
C ILE A 33 -47.64 22.44 -36.87
N ILE A 34 -48.30 21.93 -37.93
CA ILE A 34 -47.95 20.62 -38.52
C ILE A 34 -46.54 20.65 -39.15
N HIS A 35 -46.14 21.76 -39.75
CA HIS A 35 -44.80 21.90 -40.31
C HIS A 35 -43.71 21.97 -39.22
N LEU A 36 -43.98 22.69 -38.12
CA LEU A 36 -43.10 22.76 -36.96
C LEU A 36 -42.96 21.40 -36.27
N VAL A 37 -44.07 20.67 -36.08
CA VAL A 37 -44.04 19.30 -35.53
C VAL A 37 -43.29 18.33 -36.47
N ARG A 38 -43.37 18.50 -37.79
CA ARG A 38 -42.52 17.75 -38.73
C ARG A 38 -41.03 18.07 -38.58
N VAL A 39 -40.67 19.35 -38.49
CA VAL A 39 -39.28 19.79 -38.29
C VAL A 39 -38.73 19.28 -36.94
N LEU A 40 -39.53 19.31 -35.88
CA LEU A 40 -39.14 18.79 -34.56
C LEU A 40 -39.00 17.26 -34.54
N ARG A 41 -39.81 16.52 -35.31
CA ARG A 41 -39.63 15.07 -35.48
C ARG A 41 -38.35 14.69 -36.25
N THR A 42 -37.83 15.55 -37.12
CA THR A 42 -36.51 15.33 -37.75
C THR A 42 -35.32 15.53 -36.80
N PHE A 43 -35.52 16.08 -35.60
CA PHE A 43 -34.49 16.18 -34.54
C PHE A 43 -34.60 15.05 -33.48
N SER A 44 -35.19 13.90 -33.83
CA SER A 44 -35.30 12.72 -32.95
C SER A 44 -36.00 12.96 -31.60
N ALA A 45 -36.91 13.94 -31.53
CA ALA A 45 -37.74 14.18 -30.34
C ALA A 45 -38.76 13.03 -30.16
N ASN A 46 -38.45 12.08 -29.27
CA ASN A 46 -39.24 10.87 -29.07
C ASN A 46 -40.65 11.11 -28.49
N ASN A 47 -40.87 12.22 -27.77
CA ASN A 47 -42.17 12.59 -27.21
C ASN A 47 -42.49 14.07 -27.50
N ILE A 48 -43.56 14.30 -28.26
CA ILE A 48 -44.16 15.61 -28.52
C ILE A 48 -45.61 15.56 -28.06
N PHE A 49 -45.94 16.31 -27.02
CA PHE A 49 -47.32 16.48 -26.54
C PHE A 49 -47.87 17.82 -27.00
N VAL A 50 -49.05 17.79 -27.63
CA VAL A 50 -49.79 18.99 -28.07
C VAL A 50 -51.07 19.06 -27.24
N ASN A 51 -51.22 20.13 -26.45
CA ASN A 51 -52.43 20.40 -25.69
C ASN A 51 -53.31 21.38 -26.47
N ASP A 52 -54.25 20.84 -27.26
CA ASP A 52 -55.17 21.60 -28.13
C ASP A 52 -56.03 22.62 -27.35
N ALA A 53 -56.22 22.46 -26.04
CA ALA A 53 -57.02 23.39 -25.23
C ALA A 53 -56.28 24.69 -24.85
N GLN A 54 -54.95 24.73 -24.97
CA GLN A 54 -54.12 25.89 -24.57
C GLN A 54 -53.05 26.29 -25.59
N TYR A 55 -53.02 25.66 -26.78
CA TYR A 55 -51.98 25.83 -27.81
C TYR A 55 -50.54 25.65 -27.28
N GLN A 56 -50.36 24.84 -26.23
CA GLN A 56 -49.04 24.47 -25.71
C GLN A 56 -48.50 23.23 -26.44
N ILE A 57 -47.25 23.34 -26.91
CA ILE A 57 -46.48 22.23 -27.47
C ILE A 57 -45.32 21.97 -26.51
N THR A 58 -45.33 20.82 -25.84
CA THR A 58 -44.25 20.40 -24.95
C THR A 58 -43.38 19.39 -25.70
N VAL A 59 -42.10 19.74 -25.89
CA VAL A 59 -41.09 18.91 -26.58
C VAL A 59 -40.05 18.48 -25.55
N SER A 60 -39.98 17.18 -25.25
CA SER A 60 -38.90 16.65 -24.42
C SER A 60 -37.76 16.19 -25.33
N LEU A 61 -36.68 16.97 -25.33
CA LEU A 61 -35.42 16.62 -25.98
C LEU A 61 -34.54 15.89 -24.99
N SER A 62 -34.73 14.57 -24.85
CA SER A 62 -33.73 13.74 -24.20
C SER A 62 -32.46 13.76 -25.07
N ALA A 63 -31.42 14.48 -24.63
CA ALA A 63 -30.10 14.27 -25.20
C ALA A 63 -29.77 12.77 -25.09
N PRO A 64 -29.34 12.10 -26.17
CA PRO A 64 -28.76 10.77 -26.02
C PRO A 64 -27.58 10.91 -25.04
N PRO A 65 -27.34 9.91 -24.16
CA PRO A 65 -26.12 9.91 -23.36
C PRO A 65 -24.94 10.05 -24.32
N PRO A 66 -23.90 10.84 -23.97
CA PRO A 66 -22.77 11.05 -24.86
C PRO A 66 -22.20 9.70 -25.27
N SER A 67 -22.38 9.36 -26.55
CA SER A 67 -21.72 8.24 -27.18
C SER A 67 -20.20 8.49 -27.12
N ASN A 68 -19.40 7.43 -27.06
CA ASN A 68 -17.93 7.53 -27.10
C ASN A 68 -17.37 8.22 -28.37
N GLU A 69 -18.24 8.61 -29.31
CA GLU A 69 -17.93 9.38 -30.52
C GLU A 69 -17.18 10.69 -30.24
N MET A 70 -17.34 11.32 -29.07
CA MET A 70 -16.65 12.59 -28.77
C MET A 70 -15.12 12.45 -28.70
N LEU A 71 -14.59 11.36 -28.13
CA LEU A 71 -13.14 11.07 -28.16
C LEU A 71 -12.68 10.64 -29.56
N ASP A 72 -13.55 9.98 -30.34
CA ASP A 72 -13.27 9.65 -31.74
C ASP A 72 -13.30 10.89 -32.68
N ILE A 73 -13.79 12.05 -32.22
CA ILE A 73 -13.75 13.31 -32.97
C ILE A 73 -12.46 14.11 -32.71
N ILE A 74 -11.75 13.89 -31.60
CA ILE A 74 -10.52 14.62 -31.28
C ILE A 74 -9.42 14.29 -32.33
N PRO A 75 -8.89 15.30 -33.05
CA PRO A 75 -7.76 15.09 -33.96
C PRO A 75 -6.50 14.67 -33.18
N PRO A 76 -5.67 13.74 -33.70
CA PRO A 76 -4.42 13.32 -33.05
C PRO A 76 -3.49 14.47 -32.64
N GLU A 77 -3.54 15.58 -33.38
CA GLU A 77 -2.76 16.80 -33.15
C GLU A 77 -3.19 17.52 -31.86
N LEU A 78 -4.45 17.40 -31.45
CA LEU A 78 -4.91 17.91 -30.15
C LEU A 78 -4.51 16.99 -29.00
N LEU A 79 -4.50 15.67 -29.20
CA LEU A 79 -3.97 14.72 -28.20
C LEU A 79 -2.47 14.96 -27.96
N LEU A 80 -1.69 15.23 -29.02
CA LEU A 80 -0.29 15.66 -28.89
C LEU A 80 -0.17 16.96 -28.09
N ARG A 81 -0.99 17.98 -28.38
CA ARG A 81 -0.98 19.25 -27.60
C ARG A 81 -1.33 19.05 -26.13
N ILE A 82 -2.38 18.27 -25.85
CA ILE A 82 -2.79 17.92 -24.49
C ILE A 82 -1.62 17.22 -23.77
N ALA A 83 -1.02 16.21 -24.40
CA ALA A 83 0.16 15.52 -23.86
C ALA A 83 1.29 16.51 -23.54
N THR A 84 1.68 17.39 -24.46
CA THR A 84 2.73 18.39 -24.22
C THR A 84 2.40 19.42 -23.13
N SER A 85 1.12 19.62 -22.81
CA SER A 85 0.69 20.53 -21.73
C SER A 85 0.53 19.86 -20.36
N LEU A 86 0.66 18.53 -20.26
CA LEU A 86 0.62 17.84 -18.97
C LEU A 86 1.91 18.09 -18.18
N PRO A 87 1.81 18.35 -16.85
CA PRO A 87 2.97 18.33 -15.97
C PRO A 87 3.73 17.01 -16.09
N LEU A 88 5.06 17.08 -15.99
CA LEU A 88 5.94 15.92 -16.19
C LEU A 88 5.53 14.72 -15.32
N PHE A 89 5.35 14.93 -14.01
CA PHE A 89 4.96 13.88 -13.05
C PHE A 89 3.61 13.21 -13.38
N ALA A 90 2.64 13.96 -13.91
CA ALA A 90 1.30 13.47 -14.24
C ALA A 90 1.20 12.86 -15.65
N LYS A 91 2.22 13.08 -16.51
CA LYS A 91 2.20 12.71 -17.93
C LYS A 91 2.08 11.19 -18.15
N PRO A 92 2.88 10.30 -17.51
CA PRO A 92 2.78 8.85 -17.77
C PRO A 92 1.43 8.26 -17.36
N SER A 93 0.95 8.56 -16.15
CA SER A 93 -0.31 8.03 -15.61
C SER A 93 -1.54 8.54 -16.38
N THR A 94 -1.54 9.83 -16.75
CA THR A 94 -2.61 10.43 -17.56
C THR A 94 -2.62 9.87 -18.99
N LEU A 95 -1.45 9.73 -19.64
CA LEU A 95 -1.36 9.14 -20.98
C LEU A 95 -1.73 7.65 -20.97
N LEU A 96 -1.30 6.87 -19.97
CA LEU A 96 -1.73 5.48 -19.83
C LEU A 96 -3.26 5.38 -19.65
N SER A 97 -3.83 6.21 -18.78
CA SER A 97 -5.28 6.29 -18.58
C SER A 97 -6.03 6.62 -19.88
N LEU A 98 -5.56 7.62 -20.63
CA LEU A 98 -6.09 7.96 -21.95
C LEU A 98 -5.95 6.80 -22.95
N ALA A 99 -4.83 6.07 -22.94
CA ALA A 99 -4.60 4.93 -23.81
C ALA A 99 -5.52 3.73 -23.52
N LEU A 100 -6.05 3.61 -22.29
CA LEU A 100 -6.99 2.55 -21.90
C LEU A 100 -8.46 2.85 -22.29
N THR A 101 -8.80 4.10 -22.64
CA THR A 101 -10.19 4.52 -22.95
C THR A 101 -10.78 3.88 -24.22
N ASN A 102 -10.01 3.84 -25.32
CA ASN A 102 -10.44 3.35 -26.63
C ASN A 102 -9.20 2.96 -27.46
N ARG A 103 -9.29 1.86 -28.23
CA ARG A 103 -8.27 1.40 -29.19
C ARG A 103 -7.73 2.49 -30.14
N ARG A 104 -8.53 3.49 -30.52
CA ARG A 104 -8.04 4.61 -31.35
C ARG A 104 -7.14 5.55 -30.57
N THR A 105 -7.61 6.03 -29.42
CA THR A 105 -6.81 6.83 -28.46
C THR A 105 -5.54 6.08 -28.08
N SER A 106 -5.66 4.78 -27.76
CA SER A 106 -4.57 3.85 -27.46
C SER A 106 -3.45 3.92 -28.50
N ARG A 107 -3.76 3.77 -29.79
CA ARG A 107 -2.74 3.83 -30.87
C ARG A 107 -2.04 5.18 -30.97
N THR A 108 -2.75 6.28 -30.75
CA THR A 108 -2.16 7.63 -30.80
C THR A 108 -1.30 7.87 -29.56
N VAL A 109 -1.84 7.62 -28.38
CA VAL A 109 -1.18 7.89 -27.10
C VAL A 109 -0.03 6.92 -26.82
N GLN A 110 -0.07 5.68 -27.34
CA GLN A 110 1.04 4.74 -27.25
C GLN A 110 2.34 5.31 -27.85
N SER A 111 2.28 6.15 -28.90
CA SER A 111 3.47 6.86 -29.40
C SER A 111 3.91 8.05 -28.54
N LEU A 112 2.99 8.62 -27.75
CA LEU A 112 3.25 9.76 -26.85
C LEU A 112 3.85 9.32 -25.51
N ILE A 113 3.54 8.09 -25.06
CA ILE A 113 4.16 7.49 -23.87
C ILE A 113 5.68 7.35 -24.05
N TRP A 114 6.17 7.12 -25.27
CA TRP A 114 7.60 7.10 -25.59
C TRP A 114 8.19 8.49 -25.86
N THR A 115 7.48 9.60 -25.62
CA THR A 115 8.02 10.95 -25.86
C THR A 115 8.83 11.46 -24.66
N GLU A 116 8.36 11.23 -23.45
CA GLU A 116 9.10 11.53 -22.22
C GLU A 116 9.07 10.30 -21.31
N LEU A 117 10.24 9.73 -21.06
CA LEU A 117 10.40 8.52 -20.25
C LEU A 117 10.82 8.91 -18.84
N ILE A 118 9.97 8.60 -17.86
CA ILE A 118 10.26 8.77 -16.44
C ILE A 118 10.45 7.38 -15.85
N LEU A 119 11.67 7.08 -15.45
CA LEU A 119 12.16 5.76 -15.11
C LEU A 119 12.69 5.82 -13.67
N LYS A 120 11.77 5.62 -12.71
CA LYS A 120 12.07 5.70 -11.27
C LYS A 120 12.62 4.42 -10.65
N GLU A 121 12.32 3.29 -11.26
CA GLU A 121 12.71 1.95 -10.77
C GLU A 121 13.69 1.35 -11.78
N GLU A 122 14.79 0.77 -11.30
CA GLU A 122 15.86 0.32 -12.18
C GLU A 122 15.38 -0.73 -13.19
N GLU A 123 14.63 -1.75 -12.76
CA GLU A 123 14.10 -2.77 -13.66
C GLU A 123 13.27 -2.17 -14.81
N ARG A 124 12.45 -1.15 -14.49
CA ARG A 124 11.64 -0.45 -15.50
C ARG A 124 12.49 0.38 -16.43
N ALA A 125 13.58 0.97 -15.94
CA ALA A 125 14.55 1.68 -16.76
C ALA A 125 15.26 0.72 -17.74
N ARG A 126 15.78 -0.39 -17.20
CA ARG A 126 16.45 -1.48 -17.95
C ARG A 126 15.53 -2.03 -19.03
N TRP A 127 14.30 -2.38 -18.68
CA TRP A 127 13.26 -2.84 -19.61
C TRP A 127 12.93 -1.80 -20.70
N ALA A 128 12.76 -0.52 -20.34
CA ALA A 128 12.42 0.52 -21.31
C ALA A 128 13.52 0.72 -22.35
N LEU A 129 14.79 0.71 -21.91
CA LEU A 129 15.97 0.83 -22.78
C LEU A 129 16.15 -0.40 -23.66
N GLU A 130 15.97 -1.61 -23.13
CA GLU A 130 15.94 -2.84 -23.92
C GLU A 130 14.83 -2.83 -24.98
N LYS A 131 13.64 -2.32 -24.64
CA LYS A 131 12.53 -2.23 -25.58
C LYS A 131 12.78 -1.18 -26.67
N ILE A 132 13.65 -0.19 -26.45
CA ILE A 132 14.16 0.74 -27.48
C ILE A 132 15.25 0.08 -28.33
N ALA A 133 16.13 -0.73 -27.72
CA ALA A 133 17.14 -1.50 -28.45
C ALA A 133 16.50 -2.55 -29.40
N GLU A 134 15.43 -3.22 -28.94
CA GLU A 134 14.62 -4.14 -29.76
C GLU A 134 13.83 -3.43 -30.88
N ASP A 135 13.32 -2.23 -30.61
CA ASP A 135 12.50 -1.45 -31.56
C ASP A 135 12.93 0.03 -31.58
N PRO A 136 13.86 0.38 -32.47
CA PRO A 136 14.35 1.75 -32.63
C PRO A 136 13.27 2.77 -33.03
N GLN A 137 12.07 2.36 -33.44
CA GLN A 137 10.99 3.33 -33.69
C GLN A 137 10.44 3.95 -32.41
N LYS A 138 10.59 3.30 -31.24
CA LYS A 138 10.24 3.88 -29.94
C LYS A 138 11.20 5.01 -29.58
N GLY A 139 12.51 4.73 -29.62
CA GLY A 139 13.57 5.71 -29.34
C GLY A 139 13.51 6.96 -30.23
N ARG A 140 13.12 6.80 -31.50
CA ARG A 140 12.92 7.91 -32.46
C ARG A 140 11.87 8.94 -32.06
N ASN A 141 11.06 8.70 -31.04
CA ASN A 141 10.09 9.67 -30.53
C ASN A 141 10.44 10.24 -29.15
N VAL A 142 11.47 9.69 -28.49
CA VAL A 142 11.95 10.15 -27.19
C VAL A 142 12.58 11.54 -27.34
N THR A 143 12.04 12.51 -26.61
CA THR A 143 12.56 13.87 -26.45
C THR A 143 13.09 14.13 -25.05
N GLY A 144 12.65 13.37 -24.03
CA GLY A 144 13.19 13.45 -22.68
C GLY A 144 13.37 12.06 -22.05
N ILE A 145 14.49 11.86 -21.37
CA ILE A 145 14.73 10.71 -20.49
C ILE A 145 15.06 11.25 -19.10
N TYR A 146 14.36 10.74 -18.11
CA TYR A 146 14.49 11.06 -16.69
C TYR A 146 14.69 9.73 -15.96
N ILE A 147 15.90 9.47 -15.46
CA ILE A 147 16.25 8.26 -14.72
C ILE A 147 16.48 8.64 -13.27
N ARG A 148 15.83 7.95 -12.34
CA ARG A 148 16.16 7.92 -10.92
C ARG A 148 16.68 6.51 -10.64
N LEU A 149 17.87 6.38 -10.06
CA LEU A 149 18.53 5.11 -9.75
C LEU A 149 18.87 5.07 -8.28
N GLU A 150 18.17 4.26 -7.50
CA GLU A 150 18.59 3.87 -6.17
C GLU A 150 19.65 2.77 -6.30
N LEU A 151 20.82 2.99 -5.69
CA LEU A 151 21.97 2.10 -5.83
C LEU A 151 22.01 1.03 -4.73
N THR A 152 21.56 -0.17 -5.07
CA THR A 152 21.64 -1.35 -4.20
C THR A 152 23.03 -2.01 -4.28
N GLU A 153 23.60 -2.36 -3.11
CA GLU A 153 24.97 -2.87 -3.01
C GLU A 153 25.19 -4.17 -3.83
N ASP A 154 24.18 -5.05 -3.85
CA ASP A 154 24.21 -6.36 -4.50
C ASP A 154 24.57 -6.34 -5.99
N GLN A 155 24.29 -5.23 -6.69
CA GLN A 155 24.61 -5.11 -8.13
C GLN A 155 26.05 -4.66 -8.41
N VAL A 156 26.77 -4.21 -7.38
CA VAL A 156 28.13 -3.68 -7.51
C VAL A 156 29.18 -4.79 -7.46
N LEU A 157 28.95 -5.81 -6.63
CA LEU A 157 29.95 -6.84 -6.30
C LEU A 157 29.97 -8.04 -7.25
N ASN A 158 29.06 -8.10 -8.22
CA ASN A 158 28.92 -9.22 -9.13
C ASN A 158 29.65 -8.96 -10.46
N ASP A 159 30.99 -9.03 -10.43
CA ASP A 159 31.90 -8.92 -11.59
C ASP A 159 31.66 -9.95 -12.73
N ASP A 160 30.79 -10.94 -12.51
CA ASP A 160 30.24 -11.78 -13.57
C ASP A 160 29.24 -10.97 -14.45
N GLU A 161 29.76 -10.10 -15.33
CA GLU A 161 28.98 -9.37 -16.37
C GLU A 161 28.03 -10.30 -17.16
N GLU A 162 28.40 -11.57 -17.30
CA GLU A 162 27.64 -12.60 -18.01
C GLU A 162 26.36 -13.06 -17.28
N LYS A 163 26.21 -12.78 -15.96
CA LYS A 163 25.06 -13.20 -15.14
C LYS A 163 24.07 -12.09 -14.82
N VAL A 164 24.54 -10.93 -14.36
CA VAL A 164 23.66 -9.83 -13.91
C VAL A 164 23.02 -9.10 -15.10
N GLY A 165 23.69 -9.15 -16.25
CA GLY A 165 23.33 -8.36 -17.43
C GLY A 165 23.73 -6.90 -17.26
N PRO A 166 23.79 -6.12 -18.35
CA PRO A 166 24.29 -4.75 -18.27
C PRO A 166 23.30 -3.85 -17.52
N ASN A 167 23.83 -3.09 -16.56
CA ASN A 167 23.11 -2.08 -15.78
C ASN A 167 22.46 -1.00 -16.67
N VAL A 168 21.57 -0.19 -16.08
CA VAL A 168 20.80 0.83 -16.81
C VAL A 168 21.68 1.80 -17.60
N LEU A 169 22.81 2.24 -17.05
CA LEU A 169 23.71 3.18 -17.72
C LEU A 169 24.40 2.53 -18.93
N THR A 170 24.82 1.27 -18.80
CA THR A 170 25.38 0.48 -19.91
C THR A 170 24.34 0.22 -21.00
N ARG A 171 23.08 -0.06 -20.64
CA ARG A 171 21.95 -0.14 -21.58
C ARG A 171 21.66 1.21 -22.25
N LEU A 172 21.69 2.32 -21.51
CA LEU A 172 21.49 3.66 -22.04
C LEU A 172 22.58 4.00 -23.06
N ARG A 173 23.85 3.76 -22.69
CA ARG A 173 25.01 3.89 -23.58
C ARG A 173 24.84 3.07 -24.85
N ALA A 174 24.49 1.78 -24.75
CA ALA A 174 24.26 0.94 -25.93
C ALA A 174 23.13 1.46 -26.84
N VAL A 175 22.09 2.09 -26.28
CA VAL A 175 20.98 2.72 -27.02
C VAL A 175 21.42 4.04 -27.69
N VAL A 176 22.30 4.81 -27.04
CA VAL A 176 22.91 6.04 -27.57
C VAL A 176 23.91 5.74 -28.67
N ASP A 177 24.86 4.83 -28.45
CA ASP A 177 25.89 4.38 -29.40
C ASP A 177 25.29 3.84 -30.73
N GLN A 178 24.07 3.30 -30.69
CA GLN A 178 23.34 2.81 -31.86
C GLN A 178 22.51 3.89 -32.58
N GLY A 179 22.51 5.13 -32.07
CA GLY A 179 21.78 6.24 -32.66
C GLY A 179 20.25 6.14 -32.55
N PHE A 180 19.74 5.45 -31.51
CA PHE A 180 18.30 5.20 -31.38
C PHE A 180 17.51 6.35 -30.75
N LEU A 181 18.18 7.39 -30.22
CA LEU A 181 17.57 8.56 -29.56
C LEU A 181 17.75 9.90 -30.32
N PRO A 182 17.57 9.98 -31.66
CA PRO A 182 17.93 11.15 -32.46
C PRO A 182 17.09 12.42 -32.22
N LYS A 183 16.10 12.35 -31.33
CA LYS A 183 15.26 13.49 -30.92
C LYS A 183 15.46 13.89 -29.45
N LEU A 184 16.38 13.25 -28.72
CA LEU A 184 16.60 13.55 -27.30
C LEU A 184 16.98 15.04 -27.15
N GLU A 185 16.13 15.78 -26.45
CA GLU A 185 16.27 17.20 -26.15
C GLU A 185 16.65 17.40 -24.67
N ARG A 186 16.37 16.42 -23.80
CA ARG A 186 16.69 16.41 -22.36
C ARG A 186 17.16 15.03 -21.88
N LEU A 187 18.20 14.99 -21.06
CA LEU A 187 18.64 13.82 -20.32
C LEU A 187 18.87 14.22 -18.86
N GLU A 188 18.15 13.59 -17.94
CA GLU A 188 18.28 13.81 -16.50
C GLU A 188 18.52 12.46 -15.84
N ILE A 189 19.62 12.34 -15.09
CA ILE A 189 20.06 11.13 -14.37
C ILE A 189 20.27 11.55 -12.92
N HIS A 190 19.49 10.98 -12.02
CA HIS A 190 19.58 11.15 -10.58
C HIS A 190 20.04 9.82 -9.99
N LEU A 191 21.13 9.86 -9.24
CA LEU A 191 21.68 8.72 -8.51
C LEU A 191 21.36 8.94 -7.02
N ASP A 192 20.58 8.04 -6.44
CA ASP A 192 20.20 8.07 -5.03
C ASP A 192 20.86 6.90 -4.29
N GLY A 193 21.16 7.10 -3.01
CA GLY A 193 21.85 6.12 -2.17
C GLY A 193 23.36 6.33 -2.13
N ASP A 194 24.02 5.66 -1.17
CA ASP A 194 25.41 5.94 -0.84
C ASP A 194 26.43 5.38 -1.83
N GLY A 195 26.01 4.48 -2.73
CA GLY A 195 26.48 4.32 -4.12
C GLY A 195 27.91 3.80 -4.34
N TRP A 196 28.77 3.86 -3.33
CA TRP A 196 30.02 3.13 -3.26
C TRP A 196 29.78 1.81 -2.58
N VAL A 197 30.48 0.77 -3.06
CA VAL A 197 30.56 -0.49 -2.32
C VAL A 197 32.02 -0.88 -2.22
N GLU A 198 32.41 -1.29 -1.02
CA GLU A 198 33.74 -1.84 -0.75
C GLU A 198 33.93 -3.12 -1.58
N ASP A 199 34.88 -3.15 -2.52
CA ASP A 199 35.26 -4.37 -3.22
C ASP A 199 35.76 -5.37 -2.16
N PRO A 200 35.09 -6.52 -1.95
CA PRO A 200 35.43 -7.44 -0.86
C PRO A 200 36.74 -8.20 -1.08
N GLU A 201 37.34 -8.15 -2.28
CA GLU A 201 38.67 -8.70 -2.55
C GLU A 201 39.79 -7.67 -2.31
N THR A 202 39.55 -6.36 -2.52
CA THR A 202 40.60 -5.33 -2.39
C THR A 202 40.45 -4.41 -1.18
N GLY A 203 39.25 -4.27 -0.61
CA GLY A 203 38.92 -3.28 0.42
C GLY A 203 38.76 -1.86 -0.14
N ASP A 204 38.79 -1.69 -1.46
CA ASP A 204 38.66 -0.38 -2.10
C ASP A 204 37.17 -0.10 -2.38
N PHE A 205 36.67 1.04 -1.93
CA PHE A 205 35.37 1.52 -2.36
C PHE A 205 35.38 1.76 -3.88
N ARG A 206 34.54 1.01 -4.61
CA ARG A 206 34.32 1.20 -6.05
C ARG A 206 32.91 1.69 -6.31
N ASN A 207 32.80 2.68 -7.19
CA ASN A 207 31.53 3.11 -7.76
C ASN A 207 31.42 2.51 -9.18
N PRO A 208 30.58 1.48 -9.39
CA PRO A 208 30.52 0.70 -10.64
C PRO A 208 29.77 1.44 -11.77
N LEU A 209 29.23 2.63 -11.51
CA LEU A 209 28.45 3.36 -12.51
C LEU A 209 29.33 4.09 -13.54
N TYR A 210 30.55 4.48 -13.16
CA TYR A 210 31.47 5.24 -14.02
C TYR A 210 31.75 4.60 -15.39
N PRO A 211 31.96 3.28 -15.57
CA PRO A 211 32.11 2.68 -16.92
C PRO A 211 30.90 2.92 -17.86
N GLY A 212 29.70 3.17 -17.31
CA GLY A 212 28.52 3.57 -18.08
C GLY A 212 28.58 5.00 -18.63
N LEU A 213 29.23 5.93 -17.90
CA LEU A 213 29.26 7.37 -18.17
C LEU A 213 30.64 7.92 -18.62
N HIS A 214 31.64 7.07 -18.84
CA HIS A 214 32.95 7.45 -19.41
C HIS A 214 32.82 8.35 -20.67
N HIS A 215 33.75 9.30 -20.88
CA HIS A 215 33.91 10.17 -22.09
C HIS A 215 33.25 9.69 -23.39
N ARG A 216 33.46 8.43 -23.82
CA ARG A 216 32.85 7.87 -25.04
C ARG A 216 31.31 7.93 -25.06
N PHE A 217 30.66 7.76 -23.91
CA PHE A 217 29.20 7.93 -23.79
C PHE A 217 28.79 9.34 -24.19
N TRP A 218 29.52 10.36 -23.73
CA TRP A 218 29.27 11.76 -24.06
C TRP A 218 29.61 12.10 -25.52
N GLU A 219 30.68 11.53 -26.08
CA GLU A 219 30.97 11.61 -27.52
C GLU A 219 29.82 11.05 -28.37
N SER A 220 29.35 9.83 -28.05
CA SER A 220 28.20 9.21 -28.73
C SER A 220 26.92 10.02 -28.54
N LEU A 221 26.66 10.53 -27.34
CA LEU A 221 25.49 11.35 -27.05
C LEU A 221 25.54 12.68 -27.85
N LYS A 222 26.74 13.24 -28.04
CA LYS A 222 26.99 14.43 -28.88
C LYS A 222 26.84 14.15 -30.38
N GLU A 223 27.27 12.98 -30.87
CA GLU A 223 27.10 12.57 -32.27
C GLU A 223 25.63 12.24 -32.59
N PHE A 224 24.97 11.46 -31.73
CA PHE A 224 23.67 10.85 -32.02
C PHE A 224 22.46 11.59 -31.45
N CYS A 225 22.63 12.43 -30.43
CA CYS A 225 21.58 13.28 -29.86
C CYS A 225 21.86 14.78 -30.11
N PRO A 226 21.97 15.25 -31.38
CA PRO A 226 22.38 16.62 -31.71
C PRO A 226 21.40 17.71 -31.26
N LYS A 227 20.22 17.30 -30.79
CA LYS A 227 19.18 18.14 -30.21
C LYS A 227 19.30 18.34 -28.71
N LEU A 228 20.18 17.61 -28.02
CA LEU A 228 20.29 17.65 -26.58
C LEU A 228 20.56 19.09 -26.13
N SER A 229 19.69 19.55 -25.24
CA SER A 229 19.59 20.95 -24.79
C SER A 229 19.53 21.08 -23.26
N LYS A 230 19.19 20.00 -22.56
CA LYS A 230 19.28 19.91 -21.10
C LYS A 230 20.02 18.64 -20.69
N ILE A 231 21.00 18.78 -19.79
CA ILE A 231 21.67 17.66 -19.12
C ILE A 231 21.58 17.93 -17.62
N ALA A 232 21.05 16.95 -16.87
CA ALA A 232 21.20 16.90 -15.41
C ALA A 232 21.86 15.57 -15.02
N LEU A 233 22.85 15.64 -14.15
CA LEU A 233 23.48 14.50 -13.50
C LEU A 233 23.66 14.85 -12.01
N THR A 234 22.90 14.20 -11.13
CA THR A 234 22.96 14.45 -9.68
C THR A 234 23.27 13.17 -8.91
N GLY A 235 23.79 13.31 -7.69
CA GLY A 235 24.16 12.16 -6.85
C GLY A 235 25.50 11.53 -7.19
N VAL A 236 26.38 12.27 -7.88
CA VAL A 236 27.69 11.74 -8.28
C VAL A 236 28.63 11.80 -7.09
N LYS A 237 28.79 10.71 -6.34
CA LYS A 237 29.80 10.67 -5.28
C LYS A 237 31.22 10.49 -5.84
N THR A 238 32.20 11.17 -5.25
CA THR A 238 33.59 11.25 -5.74
C THR A 238 34.63 11.17 -4.61
N GLU A 239 34.52 10.16 -3.74
CA GLU A 239 35.30 10.09 -2.49
C GLU A 239 36.80 10.37 -2.70
N SER A 240 37.35 11.23 -1.85
CA SER A 240 38.79 11.49 -1.83
C SER A 240 39.52 10.33 -1.18
N LEU A 241 40.13 9.48 -2.02
CA LEU A 241 41.10 8.47 -1.61
C LEU A 241 42.36 9.14 -1.04
N ASP A 242 42.30 9.54 0.24
CA ASP A 242 43.45 10.07 1.00
C ASP A 242 44.59 9.02 1.11
N ASP A 243 44.26 7.74 0.92
CA ASP A 243 45.20 6.61 0.91
C ASP A 243 45.88 6.36 -0.47
N GLY A 244 46.04 7.41 -1.29
CA GLY A 244 47.04 7.44 -2.37
C GLY A 244 46.79 6.49 -3.54
N PHE A 245 45.55 6.04 -3.73
CA PHE A 245 45.14 5.29 -4.92
C PHE A 245 44.93 6.24 -6.11
N ASP A 246 45.88 6.17 -7.04
CA ASP A 246 45.87 6.83 -8.35
C ASP A 246 44.72 6.28 -9.21
N MET A 247 43.52 6.87 -9.04
CA MET A 247 42.38 6.79 -9.96
C MET A 247 42.71 7.51 -11.28
N GLY A 248 43.77 7.04 -11.93
CA GLY A 248 44.41 7.50 -13.16
C GLY A 248 44.06 8.92 -13.62
N ASP A 249 44.41 9.94 -12.83
CA ASP A 249 44.36 11.43 -12.99
C ASP A 249 43.44 12.07 -14.08
N GLY A 250 42.38 11.39 -14.55
CA GLY A 250 41.84 11.72 -15.88
C GLY A 250 40.43 11.24 -16.21
N GLU A 251 39.92 10.11 -15.70
CA GLU A 251 38.61 9.61 -16.16
C GLU A 251 37.43 10.53 -15.80
N PHE A 252 37.43 11.11 -14.59
CA PHE A 252 36.41 12.08 -14.17
C PHE A 252 36.56 13.44 -14.88
N PRO A 253 37.76 14.05 -14.99
CA PRO A 253 38.07 15.13 -15.92
C PRO A 253 37.56 14.88 -17.36
N GLU A 254 37.82 13.71 -17.94
CA GLU A 254 37.37 13.35 -19.29
C GLU A 254 35.84 13.21 -19.37
N MET A 255 35.19 12.64 -18.34
CA MET A 255 33.72 12.58 -18.26
C MET A 255 33.12 13.98 -18.29
N VAL A 256 33.55 14.86 -17.39
CA VAL A 256 33.06 16.24 -17.26
C VAL A 256 33.40 17.06 -18.51
N GLY A 257 34.61 16.90 -19.05
CA GLY A 257 35.01 17.47 -20.34
C GLY A 257 34.05 17.08 -21.45
N GLY A 258 33.73 15.79 -21.59
CA GLY A 258 32.75 15.28 -22.55
C GLY A 258 31.34 15.87 -22.37
N MET A 259 30.87 16.01 -21.12
CA MET A 259 29.60 16.66 -20.78
C MET A 259 29.57 18.15 -21.18
N LEU A 260 30.69 18.86 -21.04
CA LEU A 260 30.84 20.28 -21.38
C LEU A 260 31.12 20.53 -22.88
N ASP A 261 31.40 19.49 -23.66
CA ASP A 261 31.82 19.61 -25.07
C ASP A 261 30.65 19.72 -26.07
N PHE A 262 29.40 19.77 -25.58
CA PHE A 262 28.20 19.99 -26.38
C PHE A 262 28.14 21.43 -26.93
N LYS A 263 27.19 21.74 -27.84
CA LYS A 263 27.04 23.10 -28.42
C LYS A 263 25.63 23.69 -28.33
N ASN A 264 24.70 22.92 -27.77
CA ASN A 264 23.26 23.22 -27.78
C ASN A 264 22.61 23.15 -26.38
N ILE A 265 23.37 22.84 -25.31
CA ILE A 265 22.85 22.88 -23.93
C ILE A 265 22.47 24.32 -23.56
N THR A 266 21.29 24.50 -23.00
CA THR A 266 20.82 25.75 -22.40
C THR A 266 20.65 25.60 -20.89
N SER A 267 20.66 24.37 -20.37
CA SER A 267 20.48 24.03 -18.96
C SER A 267 21.38 22.86 -18.59
N PHE A 268 22.31 23.11 -17.66
CA PHE A 268 23.28 22.12 -17.19
C PHE A 268 23.21 22.01 -15.67
N THR A 269 22.97 20.80 -15.17
CA THR A 269 23.02 20.48 -13.74
C THR A 269 24.04 19.38 -13.52
N LEU A 270 25.00 19.63 -12.63
CA LEU A 270 25.92 18.63 -12.11
C LEU A 270 25.95 18.77 -10.59
N GLU A 271 25.60 17.70 -9.88
CA GLU A 271 25.64 17.64 -8.42
C GLU A 271 26.52 16.47 -7.98
N VAL A 272 27.63 16.83 -7.33
CA VAL A 272 28.73 15.96 -6.94
C VAL A 272 28.88 16.01 -5.43
N TYR A 273 28.80 14.85 -4.79
CA TYR A 273 28.95 14.71 -3.34
C TYR A 273 30.35 14.21 -3.00
N GLU A 274 30.98 14.85 -2.02
CA GLU A 274 32.28 14.58 -1.40
C GLU A 274 33.41 14.24 -2.38
N GLY A 275 34.32 15.20 -2.65
CA GLY A 275 35.55 14.93 -3.41
C GLY A 275 36.52 16.11 -3.51
N GLY A 276 37.81 15.83 -3.29
CA GLY A 276 38.91 16.81 -3.33
C GLY A 276 39.65 16.87 -4.66
N PHE A 277 38.98 17.22 -5.76
CA PHE A 277 39.59 17.21 -7.11
C PHE A 277 40.14 18.58 -7.56
N ILE A 278 41.47 18.72 -7.52
CA ILE A 278 42.18 19.89 -8.08
C ILE A 278 42.01 19.97 -9.62
N ASP A 279 42.00 18.83 -10.31
CA ASP A 279 41.92 18.80 -11.79
C ASP A 279 40.50 18.99 -12.34
N PHE A 280 39.46 18.80 -11.53
CA PHE A 280 38.09 19.18 -11.91
C PHE A 280 37.99 20.68 -12.15
N GLU A 281 38.67 21.50 -11.35
CA GLU A 281 38.70 22.95 -11.49
C GLU A 281 39.39 23.38 -12.81
N GLU A 282 40.54 22.79 -13.18
CA GLU A 282 41.20 23.07 -14.46
C GLU A 282 40.35 22.60 -15.66
N THR A 283 39.70 21.43 -15.53
CA THR A 283 38.79 20.88 -16.54
C THR A 283 37.59 21.80 -16.76
N LEU A 284 36.97 22.29 -15.68
CA LEU A 284 35.87 23.22 -15.75
C LEU A 284 36.35 24.54 -16.38
N LYS A 285 37.43 25.16 -15.87
CA LYS A 285 37.98 26.42 -16.40
C LYS A 285 38.29 26.36 -17.91
N SER A 286 38.92 25.27 -18.36
CA SER A 286 39.28 25.09 -19.76
C SER A 286 38.07 24.83 -20.67
N SER A 287 37.05 24.11 -20.17
CA SER A 287 35.90 23.68 -20.97
C SER A 287 34.76 24.71 -20.99
N ILE A 288 34.44 25.33 -19.84
CA ILE A 288 33.27 26.21 -19.69
C ILE A 288 33.31 27.41 -20.65
N GLY A 289 34.50 27.94 -20.94
CA GLY A 289 34.67 29.06 -21.87
C GLY A 289 34.26 28.75 -23.32
N SER A 290 34.22 27.47 -23.70
CA SER A 290 33.71 27.03 -25.01
C SER A 290 32.18 26.88 -25.04
N PHE A 291 31.59 26.57 -23.88
CA PHE A 291 30.17 26.27 -23.70
C PHE A 291 29.31 27.53 -23.39
N ALA A 292 29.90 28.49 -22.67
CA ALA A 292 29.25 29.65 -22.05
C ALA A 292 28.21 30.46 -22.87
N PRO A 293 28.33 30.74 -24.19
CA PRO A 293 27.49 31.73 -24.86
C PRO A 293 26.03 31.30 -25.16
N ARG A 294 25.56 30.18 -24.60
CA ARG A 294 24.18 29.67 -24.73
C ARG A 294 23.59 29.10 -23.44
N LEU A 295 24.36 29.05 -22.36
CA LEU A 295 23.96 28.44 -21.11
C LEU A 295 23.10 29.43 -20.32
N GLU A 296 21.79 29.16 -20.23
CA GLU A 296 20.81 29.99 -19.53
C GLU A 296 20.72 29.62 -18.04
N GLU A 297 20.90 28.34 -17.71
CA GLU A 297 20.75 27.72 -16.39
C GLU A 297 21.98 26.82 -16.09
N LEU A 298 22.61 27.01 -14.93
CA LEU A 298 23.79 26.25 -14.48
C LEU A 298 23.68 25.93 -12.99
N SER A 299 23.42 24.67 -12.65
CA SER A 299 23.47 24.19 -11.27
C SER A 299 24.74 23.39 -11.06
N LEU A 300 25.60 23.84 -10.14
CA LEU A 300 26.81 23.13 -9.72
C LEU A 300 26.77 23.00 -8.19
N GLY A 301 26.35 21.83 -7.70
CA GLY A 301 26.62 21.43 -6.32
C GLY A 301 27.90 20.61 -6.34
N VAL A 302 28.95 21.02 -5.63
CA VAL A 302 30.15 20.18 -5.44
C VAL A 302 30.58 20.31 -3.99
N VAL A 303 30.46 19.21 -3.26
CA VAL A 303 30.85 19.11 -1.86
C VAL A 303 32.37 18.89 -1.80
N THR A 304 33.13 19.99 -1.83
CA THR A 304 34.60 19.93 -1.69
C THR A 304 35.02 19.96 -0.22
N GLY A 305 36.07 19.22 0.12
CA GLY A 305 36.79 19.39 1.39
C GLY A 305 37.40 20.79 1.53
N ALA A 306 37.78 21.16 2.76
CA ALA A 306 38.08 22.56 3.16
C ALA A 306 39.24 23.25 2.42
N ASP A 307 40.11 22.49 1.73
CA ASP A 307 41.33 22.99 1.06
C ASP A 307 41.17 23.21 -0.46
N GLY A 308 39.93 23.17 -0.98
CA GLY A 308 39.63 23.28 -2.41
C GLY A 308 40.03 24.61 -3.07
N GLY A 309 40.53 24.54 -4.31
CA GLY A 309 40.92 25.69 -5.12
C GLY A 309 39.75 26.56 -5.61
N LEU A 310 40.09 27.80 -5.98
CA LEU A 310 39.13 28.89 -6.19
C LEU A 310 38.67 28.98 -7.65
N LEU A 311 37.54 28.32 -7.94
CA LEU A 311 36.91 28.19 -9.25
C LEU A 311 36.67 29.55 -9.95
N ASP A 312 37.55 29.90 -10.89
CA ASP A 312 37.41 31.09 -11.74
C ASP A 312 36.26 30.94 -12.76
N MET A 313 35.06 31.27 -12.31
CA MET A 313 33.83 31.25 -13.12
C MET A 313 33.70 32.45 -14.08
N THR A 314 34.71 33.33 -14.16
CA THR A 314 34.78 34.50 -15.05
C THR A 314 34.43 34.27 -16.53
N PRO A 315 34.71 33.10 -17.17
CA PRO A 315 34.42 32.90 -18.60
C PRO A 315 32.93 32.84 -18.96
N LEU A 316 32.06 32.62 -17.96
CA LEU A 316 30.62 32.63 -18.13
C LEU A 316 30.15 34.07 -18.35
N LEU A 317 29.22 34.30 -19.27
CA LEU A 317 28.73 35.66 -19.61
C LEU A 317 27.20 35.78 -19.75
N GLN A 318 26.45 34.68 -19.67
CA GLN A 318 25.00 34.66 -19.97
C GLN A 318 24.15 33.82 -18.99
N LEU A 319 24.66 33.57 -17.78
CA LEU A 319 23.90 32.86 -16.75
C LEU A 319 22.73 33.69 -16.20
N ASN A 320 21.59 33.02 -16.02
CA ASN A 320 20.41 33.57 -15.34
C ASN A 320 20.13 32.86 -14.00
N TYR A 321 20.50 31.56 -13.88
CA TYR A 321 20.23 30.70 -12.71
C TYR A 321 21.46 29.87 -12.29
N PRO A 322 22.42 30.43 -11.51
CA PRO A 322 23.41 29.69 -10.73
C PRO A 322 22.78 29.08 -9.46
N ASN A 323 23.01 27.79 -9.27
CA ASN A 323 22.91 27.12 -7.98
C ASN A 323 24.30 26.70 -7.53
N TRP A 324 24.67 27.02 -6.28
CA TRP A 324 25.97 26.73 -5.68
C TRP A 324 25.80 26.15 -4.29
N ASP A 325 26.19 24.89 -4.14
CA ASP A 325 26.16 24.18 -2.88
C ASP A 325 27.60 23.79 -2.50
N LYS A 326 28.07 24.34 -1.35
CA LYS A 326 29.30 24.01 -0.60
C LYS A 326 30.68 24.32 -1.21
N TYR A 327 30.94 25.59 -1.56
CA TYR A 327 32.29 26.06 -1.94
C TYR A 327 32.88 27.15 -1.03
N GLY A 328 34.16 27.00 -0.67
CA GLY A 328 34.99 28.02 -0.01
C GLY A 328 35.47 29.15 -0.94
N VAL A 329 34.59 29.70 -1.78
CA VAL A 329 34.91 30.81 -2.68
C VAL A 329 35.04 32.11 -1.88
N ASP A 330 36.15 32.82 -2.05
CA ASP A 330 36.37 34.13 -1.43
C ASP A 330 35.40 35.20 -1.94
N VAL A 331 35.17 36.21 -1.09
CA VAL A 331 34.21 37.30 -1.35
C VAL A 331 34.57 38.12 -2.61
N GLU A 332 35.85 38.37 -2.89
CA GLU A 332 36.29 39.15 -4.05
C GLU A 332 36.01 38.41 -5.36
N THR A 333 36.12 37.08 -5.36
CA THR A 333 35.76 36.21 -6.50
C THR A 333 34.25 36.20 -6.74
N PHE A 334 33.41 36.02 -5.70
CA PHE A 334 31.95 36.14 -5.84
C PHE A 334 31.52 37.51 -6.36
N MET A 335 32.09 38.59 -5.79
CA MET A 335 31.79 39.96 -6.21
C MET A 335 32.22 40.24 -7.65
N SER A 336 33.37 39.68 -8.07
CA SER A 336 33.87 39.75 -9.45
C SER A 336 33.00 38.99 -10.45
N PHE A 337 32.40 37.86 -10.04
CA PHE A 337 31.44 37.11 -10.83
C PHE A 337 30.11 37.88 -10.96
N TRP A 338 29.46 38.27 -9.85
CA TRP A 338 28.18 38.98 -9.87
C TRP A 338 28.23 40.25 -10.72
N LYS A 339 29.31 41.02 -10.62
CA LYS A 339 29.52 42.24 -11.41
C LYS A 339 29.59 42.02 -12.93
N ARG A 340 29.92 40.81 -13.39
CA ARG A 340 29.92 40.42 -14.82
C ARG A 340 28.58 39.84 -15.27
N HIS A 341 27.70 39.48 -14.33
CA HIS A 341 26.45 38.78 -14.54
C HIS A 341 25.22 39.57 -14.08
N PRO A 342 24.95 40.77 -14.63
CA PRO A 342 23.81 41.58 -14.21
C PRO A 342 22.45 40.95 -14.59
N THR A 343 22.41 39.90 -15.41
CA THR A 343 21.20 39.18 -15.86
C THR A 343 20.70 38.13 -14.87
N LEU A 344 21.43 37.86 -13.79
CA LEU A 344 21.06 36.85 -12.79
C LEU A 344 19.68 37.12 -12.20
N GLU A 345 18.79 36.13 -12.33
CA GLU A 345 17.45 36.17 -11.77
C GLU A 345 17.33 35.31 -10.50
N SER A 346 18.17 34.29 -10.33
CA SER A 346 18.20 33.42 -9.13
C SER A 346 19.61 33.19 -8.62
N ILE A 347 19.77 33.08 -7.30
CA ILE A 347 21.00 32.63 -6.64
C ILE A 347 20.60 31.65 -5.52
N LYS A 348 21.34 30.54 -5.37
CA LYS A 348 21.18 29.58 -4.26
C LYS A 348 22.54 29.30 -3.61
N LEU A 349 22.56 29.39 -2.28
CA LEU A 349 23.73 29.30 -1.38
C LEU A 349 23.36 28.42 -0.16
N GLN A 350 23.58 27.10 -0.18
CA GLN A 350 23.12 26.25 0.94
C GLN A 350 24.15 26.01 2.06
N GLU A 351 25.45 26.13 1.82
CA GLU A 351 26.50 25.71 2.77
C GLU A 351 27.65 26.72 2.95
N GLN A 352 28.48 26.53 3.99
CA GLN A 352 29.38 27.52 4.61
C GLN A 352 30.17 28.41 3.64
N GLY A 353 29.72 29.66 3.46
CA GLY A 353 30.53 30.76 2.91
C GLY A 353 31.04 31.68 4.01
N TYR A 354 32.36 31.85 4.14
CA TYR A 354 32.96 32.85 5.02
C TYR A 354 32.91 34.24 4.38
N PHE A 355 31.72 34.82 4.30
CA PHE A 355 31.63 36.23 3.95
C PHE A 355 32.05 37.11 5.13
N SER A 356 33.09 37.92 4.95
CA SER A 356 33.46 38.99 5.89
C SER A 356 32.44 40.12 5.89
N GLU A 357 32.14 40.73 7.03
CA GLU A 357 31.04 41.70 7.23
C GLU A 357 31.07 42.96 6.32
N ASP A 358 32.20 43.27 5.67
CA ASP A 358 32.47 44.52 4.94
C ASP A 358 31.97 44.58 3.47
N VAL A 359 31.00 43.74 3.06
CA VAL A 359 30.59 43.60 1.63
C VAL A 359 29.64 44.71 1.13
N THR A 360 30.13 45.95 1.16
CA THR A 360 29.38 47.12 0.66
C THR A 360 29.31 47.16 -0.88
N GLY A 361 28.14 47.53 -1.41
CA GLY A 361 27.94 47.81 -2.85
C GLY A 361 27.32 46.70 -3.71
N ILE A 362 26.95 45.54 -3.14
CA ILE A 362 26.32 44.41 -3.86
C ILE A 362 25.12 44.83 -4.73
N GLN A 363 24.29 45.78 -4.24
CA GLN A 363 23.07 46.26 -4.91
C GLN A 363 23.25 46.75 -6.35
N ASP A 364 24.45 47.20 -6.71
CA ASP A 364 24.78 47.71 -8.06
C ASP A 364 25.17 46.58 -9.04
N PHE A 365 25.45 45.36 -8.55
CA PHE A 365 25.94 44.24 -9.36
C PHE A 365 24.85 43.27 -9.81
N LEU A 366 23.77 43.12 -9.03
CA LEU A 366 22.70 42.14 -9.28
C LEU A 366 21.34 42.82 -9.56
N PRO A 367 21.19 43.60 -10.65
CA PRO A 367 19.99 44.38 -10.88
C PRO A 367 18.73 43.58 -11.27
N ASN A 368 18.85 42.29 -11.59
CA ASN A 368 17.72 41.45 -11.99
C ASN A 368 17.41 40.31 -11.00
N LEU A 369 18.06 40.25 -9.83
CA LEU A 369 17.85 39.18 -8.85
C LEU A 369 16.41 39.19 -8.33
N LYS A 370 15.71 38.07 -8.54
CA LYS A 370 14.31 37.82 -8.17
C LYS A 370 14.15 36.68 -7.18
N HIS A 371 15.09 35.74 -7.14
CA HIS A 371 15.03 34.55 -6.29
C HIS A 371 16.36 34.44 -5.52
N LEU A 372 16.30 34.27 -4.20
CA LEU A 372 17.48 34.03 -3.37
C LEU A 372 17.22 32.88 -2.41
N THR A 373 18.08 31.87 -2.44
CA THR A 373 18.21 30.87 -1.38
C THR A 373 19.52 31.09 -0.66
N ALA A 374 19.52 31.24 0.67
CA ALA A 374 20.75 31.48 1.44
C ALA A 374 20.66 31.03 2.92
N ARG A 375 21.81 30.85 3.60
CA ARG A 375 21.83 30.78 5.07
C ARG A 375 21.64 32.17 5.66
N ILE A 376 21.07 32.24 6.86
CA ILE A 376 20.69 33.54 7.45
C ILE A 376 21.85 34.51 7.68
N LYS A 377 23.07 34.01 7.96
CA LYS A 377 24.28 34.84 8.05
C LYS A 377 24.55 35.59 6.73
N ASP A 378 24.37 34.92 5.59
CA ASP A 378 24.57 35.51 4.27
C ASP A 378 23.44 36.49 3.93
N VAL A 379 22.20 36.16 4.29
CA VAL A 379 21.02 37.04 4.12
C VAL A 379 21.24 38.38 4.84
N ARG A 380 21.89 38.41 6.02
CA ARG A 380 22.22 39.65 6.75
C ARG A 380 23.09 40.62 5.95
N MET A 381 23.96 40.13 5.07
CA MET A 381 24.76 41.00 4.21
C MET A 381 24.01 41.44 2.95
N LEU A 382 23.13 40.56 2.44
CA LEU A 382 22.38 40.78 1.21
C LEU A 382 21.14 41.66 1.42
N VAL A 383 20.99 42.29 2.60
CA VAL A 383 19.86 43.17 2.98
C VAL A 383 19.57 44.24 1.94
N SER A 384 20.61 44.85 1.36
CA SER A 384 20.47 45.85 0.28
C SER A 384 19.80 45.32 -0.99
N LEU A 385 19.74 44.00 -1.22
CA LEU A 385 19.04 43.37 -2.35
C LEU A 385 17.58 42.99 -2.04
N LEU A 386 17.22 42.79 -0.78
CA LEU A 386 15.98 42.07 -0.42
C LEU A 386 14.72 42.76 -0.96
N HIS A 387 14.71 44.09 -1.03
CA HIS A 387 13.60 44.90 -1.59
C HIS A 387 13.26 44.60 -3.08
N ARG A 388 14.09 43.83 -3.78
CA ARG A 388 13.94 43.45 -5.20
C ARG A 388 13.45 42.00 -5.39
N LEU A 389 13.61 41.16 -4.37
CA LEU A 389 13.31 39.73 -4.45
C LEU A 389 11.80 39.51 -4.60
N THR A 390 11.47 38.54 -5.44
CA THR A 390 10.13 37.94 -5.56
C THR A 390 10.03 36.59 -4.86
N SER A 391 11.16 35.95 -4.57
CA SER A 391 11.25 34.72 -3.77
C SER A 391 12.49 34.77 -2.88
N LEU A 392 12.34 34.36 -1.61
CA LEU A 392 13.41 34.23 -0.64
C LEU A 392 13.27 32.90 0.09
N SER A 393 14.32 32.08 0.12
CA SER A 393 14.35 30.85 0.90
C SER A 393 15.53 30.86 1.87
N ILE A 394 15.26 30.59 3.14
CA ILE A 394 16.24 30.61 4.22
C ILE A 394 16.39 29.19 4.77
N TYR A 395 17.63 28.74 4.93
CA TYR A 395 17.96 27.43 5.49
C TYR A 395 18.91 27.57 6.69
N ASN A 396 18.87 26.58 7.59
CA ASN A 396 19.76 26.44 8.74
C ASN A 396 19.78 27.70 9.62
N CYS A 397 18.59 28.17 9.99
CA CYS A 397 18.41 29.39 10.79
C CYS A 397 17.69 29.11 12.11
N LEU A 398 18.28 29.55 13.22
CA LEU A 398 17.66 29.48 14.55
C LEU A 398 16.52 30.51 14.64
N GLN A 399 15.44 30.18 15.35
CA GLN A 399 14.23 31.00 15.46
C GLN A 399 14.53 32.48 15.83
N ALA A 400 15.41 32.68 16.83
CA ALA A 400 15.86 34.01 17.25
C ALA A 400 16.61 34.80 16.16
N GLN A 401 17.36 34.11 15.28
CA GLN A 401 18.03 34.75 14.14
C GLN A 401 17.01 35.19 13.09
N VAL A 402 15.97 34.38 12.82
CA VAL A 402 14.90 34.75 11.89
C VAL A 402 14.09 35.91 12.45
N ALA A 403 13.72 35.88 13.73
CA ALA A 403 13.05 37.01 14.39
C ALA A 403 13.90 38.29 14.34
N TYR A 404 15.22 38.21 14.53
CA TYR A 404 16.14 39.33 14.33
C TYR A 404 16.12 39.85 12.88
N LEU A 405 16.15 38.96 11.88
CA LEU A 405 16.12 39.33 10.47
C LEU A 405 14.86 40.17 10.16
N PHE A 406 13.68 39.66 10.51
CA PHE A 406 12.41 40.36 10.26
C PHE A 406 12.28 41.66 11.06
N ARG A 407 12.69 41.67 12.33
CA ARG A 407 12.61 42.86 13.20
C ARG A 407 13.58 43.98 12.83
N THR A 408 14.81 43.62 12.45
CA THR A 408 15.93 44.58 12.37
C THR A 408 16.26 44.96 10.93
N LEU A 409 16.23 43.97 10.02
CA LEU A 409 16.74 44.13 8.66
C LEU A 409 15.64 44.26 7.61
N LEU A 410 14.40 43.84 7.92
CA LEU A 410 13.27 43.93 6.99
C LEU A 410 12.26 45.03 7.33
N SER A 411 12.55 45.86 8.33
CA SER A 411 11.71 47.00 8.73
C SER A 411 11.49 48.06 7.63
N GLU A 412 12.28 48.03 6.54
CA GLU A 412 12.09 48.87 5.34
C GLU A 412 11.00 48.35 4.37
N GLY A 413 10.54 47.10 4.55
CA GLY A 413 9.51 46.45 3.75
C GLY A 413 10.03 45.77 2.47
N LEU A 414 9.44 44.63 2.14
CA LEU A 414 9.71 43.77 0.97
C LEU A 414 8.51 43.72 0.01
N PRO A 415 8.10 44.83 -0.61
CA PRO A 415 6.86 44.90 -1.40
C PRO A 415 6.89 44.10 -2.71
N GLN A 416 8.02 43.54 -3.13
CA GLN A 416 8.12 42.66 -4.32
C GLN A 416 8.04 41.17 -3.98
N LEU A 417 8.18 40.79 -2.70
CA LEU A 417 8.28 39.39 -2.29
C LEU A 417 6.92 38.70 -2.44
N ARG A 418 6.90 37.64 -3.26
CA ARG A 418 5.73 36.78 -3.52
C ARG A 418 5.89 35.37 -2.97
N SER A 419 7.12 34.92 -2.73
CA SER A 419 7.43 33.61 -2.19
C SER A 419 8.42 33.75 -1.03
N LEU A 420 8.14 33.10 0.09
CA LEU A 420 9.04 33.05 1.23
C LEU A 420 9.07 31.62 1.75
N THR A 421 10.25 31.09 2.01
CA THR A 421 10.45 29.77 2.59
C THR A 421 11.42 29.89 3.74
N VAL A 422 11.11 29.30 4.89
CA VAL A 422 11.95 29.30 6.08
C VAL A 422 12.09 27.87 6.58
N ASN A 423 13.31 27.36 6.59
CA ASN A 423 13.64 26.03 7.11
C ASN A 423 14.41 26.20 8.41
N HIS A 424 13.70 25.97 9.51
CA HIS A 424 14.23 25.98 10.85
C HIS A 424 14.95 24.66 11.13
N ILE A 425 15.96 24.72 11.99
CA ILE A 425 16.52 23.52 12.62
C ILE A 425 15.89 23.49 14.01
N PRO A 426 14.99 22.51 14.32
CA PRO A 426 14.50 22.30 15.69
C PRO A 426 15.68 22.21 16.64
N ASP A 427 15.52 22.70 17.87
CA ASP A 427 16.63 23.00 18.78
C ASP A 427 17.79 22.01 18.70
N ALA A 428 19.01 22.53 18.59
CA ALA A 428 20.22 21.75 18.50
C ALA A 428 20.48 21.02 19.84
N ILE A 429 19.79 19.90 20.02
CA ILE A 429 20.01 18.95 21.11
C ILE A 429 21.43 18.40 20.96
N ASP A 430 22.30 18.85 21.87
CA ASP A 430 23.53 18.21 22.33
C ASP A 430 24.57 17.75 21.28
N TYR A 431 24.72 18.49 20.17
CA TYR A 431 25.88 18.33 19.27
C TYR A 431 27.21 18.94 19.82
N GLU A 432 27.32 19.16 21.14
CA GLU A 432 28.60 19.47 21.82
C GLU A 432 29.21 18.30 22.61
N GLU A 433 28.52 17.15 22.78
CA GLU A 433 29.16 15.94 23.34
C GLU A 433 29.93 15.14 22.27
N GLY A 434 31.08 15.66 21.81
CA GLY A 434 31.92 14.86 20.90
C GLY A 434 33.24 15.42 20.36
N SER A 435 33.51 16.72 20.44
CA SER A 435 34.76 17.28 19.88
C SER A 435 35.63 18.00 20.92
N GLU A 436 36.71 17.35 21.38
CA GLU A 436 37.80 18.01 22.08
C GLU A 436 38.65 18.85 21.09
N SER A 437 38.09 19.97 20.60
CA SER A 437 38.86 21.01 19.92
C SER A 437 38.77 22.32 20.70
N THR A 438 39.88 22.68 21.36
CA THR A 438 39.99 23.87 22.21
C THR A 438 40.29 25.13 21.41
N ASP A 439 39.31 25.65 20.67
CA ASP A 439 39.36 26.97 20.04
C ASP A 439 38.58 28.02 20.85
N GLU A 440 39.30 28.83 21.64
CA GLU A 440 38.79 29.83 22.59
C GLU A 440 38.14 31.09 21.93
N ASN A 441 37.58 30.99 20.72
CA ASN A 441 37.16 32.15 19.90
C ASN A 441 35.63 32.35 19.74
N SER A 442 34.77 31.60 20.44
CA SER A 442 33.30 31.81 20.36
C SER A 442 32.78 33.00 21.20
N SER A 443 33.62 33.62 22.03
CA SER A 443 33.21 34.65 23.00
C SER A 443 32.77 36.00 22.42
N ASP A 444 33.00 36.27 21.12
CA ASP A 444 32.68 37.56 20.49
C ASP A 444 31.16 37.79 20.24
N LEU A 445 30.30 36.79 20.48
CA LEU A 445 28.85 36.94 20.40
C LEU A 445 28.17 37.35 21.72
N GLU A 446 28.86 37.29 22.86
CA GLU A 446 28.30 37.71 24.16
C GLU A 446 28.21 39.23 24.35
N GLY A 447 28.67 40.02 23.38
CA GLY A 447 28.71 41.48 23.43
C GLY A 447 27.43 42.23 23.04
N GLU A 448 26.44 41.57 22.43
CA GLU A 448 25.22 42.23 21.96
C GLU A 448 24.17 42.44 23.08
N PRO A 449 23.45 43.59 23.09
CA PRO A 449 22.70 44.02 24.26
C PRO A 449 21.37 43.28 24.47
N GLY A 450 21.39 42.22 25.28
CA GLY A 450 20.27 41.80 26.11
C GLY A 450 18.98 41.40 25.38
N PHE A 451 19.04 40.38 24.53
CA PHE A 451 17.88 39.77 23.86
C PHE A 451 17.06 38.84 24.79
N GLY A 452 16.84 39.24 26.04
CA GLY A 452 16.10 38.46 27.05
C GLY A 452 14.58 38.59 26.96
N GLY A 453 14.03 38.51 25.74
CA GLY A 453 12.59 38.58 25.50
C GLY A 453 12.22 37.71 24.32
N GLU A 454 11.60 36.57 24.62
CA GLU A 454 11.02 35.64 23.64
C GLU A 454 10.03 36.38 22.74
N ILE A 455 10.30 36.35 21.43
CA ILE A 455 9.39 36.87 20.42
C ILE A 455 8.52 35.68 20.02
N SER A 456 7.25 35.69 20.43
CA SER A 456 6.31 34.63 20.07
C SER A 456 6.13 34.54 18.55
N SER A 457 5.91 33.33 18.02
CA SER A 457 5.78 33.07 16.58
C SER A 457 4.65 33.86 15.90
N SER A 458 3.66 34.30 16.67
CA SER A 458 2.63 35.26 16.25
C SER A 458 3.17 36.64 15.90
N GLN A 459 4.00 37.23 16.77
CA GLN A 459 4.66 38.51 16.52
C GLN A 459 5.56 38.41 15.27
N TYR A 460 6.17 37.24 15.06
CA TYR A 460 6.92 36.95 13.84
C TYR A 460 6.02 36.99 12.60
N LEU A 461 4.89 36.26 12.55
CA LEU A 461 3.97 36.31 11.41
C LEU A 461 3.48 37.73 11.12
N ASP A 462 3.13 38.46 12.17
CA ASP A 462 2.69 39.85 12.05
C ASP A 462 3.77 40.70 11.38
N HIS A 463 5.04 40.50 11.76
CA HIS A 463 6.17 41.15 11.11
C HIS A 463 6.34 40.69 9.66
N VAL A 464 6.21 39.40 9.33
CA VAL A 464 6.26 38.90 7.93
C VAL A 464 5.17 39.57 7.09
N ALA A 465 3.93 39.60 7.55
CA ALA A 465 2.80 40.10 6.78
C ALA A 465 2.86 41.62 6.53
N HIS A 466 3.22 42.40 7.55
CA HIS A 466 3.44 43.83 7.42
C HIS A 466 4.64 44.15 6.50
N THR A 467 5.65 43.30 6.51
CA THR A 467 6.88 43.45 5.73
C THR A 467 6.69 43.04 4.27
N ALA A 468 6.03 41.92 4.00
CA ALA A 468 5.83 41.33 2.68
C ALA A 468 4.33 41.28 2.31
N PRO A 469 3.64 42.43 2.14
CA PRO A 469 2.19 42.48 1.96
C PRO A 469 1.67 41.85 0.65
N ASN A 470 2.58 41.55 -0.29
CA ASN A 470 2.28 40.92 -1.59
C ASN A 470 2.72 39.44 -1.64
N LEU A 471 2.98 38.81 -0.49
CA LEU A 471 3.35 37.40 -0.41
C LEU A 471 2.19 36.52 -0.92
N GLU A 472 2.44 35.71 -1.95
CA GLU A 472 1.49 34.77 -2.56
C GLU A 472 1.74 33.32 -2.12
N GLU A 473 2.96 32.99 -1.71
CA GLU A 473 3.40 31.65 -1.32
C GLU A 473 4.28 31.75 -0.07
N PHE A 474 3.95 30.97 0.97
CA PHE A 474 4.72 30.93 2.21
C PHE A 474 4.91 29.49 2.64
N ALA A 475 6.16 29.10 2.90
CA ALA A 475 6.55 27.78 3.33
C ALA A 475 7.30 27.87 4.66
N TRP A 476 6.79 27.16 5.67
CA TRP A 476 7.36 27.11 7.01
C TRP A 476 7.69 25.67 7.36
N ASN A 477 8.97 25.38 7.58
CA ASN A 477 9.46 24.04 7.91
C ASN A 477 10.05 24.11 9.33
N GLU A 478 9.19 23.91 10.32
CA GLU A 478 9.45 23.78 11.76
C GLU A 478 8.60 22.59 12.23
N VAL A 479 9.15 21.79 13.15
CA VAL A 479 8.47 20.59 13.62
C VAL A 479 7.33 21.00 14.55
N ASN A 480 6.12 20.51 14.23
CA ASN A 480 4.86 20.68 14.94
C ASN A 480 4.36 22.14 15.06
N ILE A 481 3.53 22.56 14.09
CA ILE A 481 2.61 23.69 14.29
C ILE A 481 1.46 23.21 15.17
N THR A 482 1.58 23.40 16.48
CA THR A 482 0.51 23.08 17.45
C THR A 482 -0.74 23.95 17.22
N GLU A 483 -1.87 23.55 17.81
CA GLU A 483 -3.10 24.33 17.73
C GLU A 483 -2.95 25.71 18.37
N ASP A 484 -2.29 25.80 19.53
CA ASP A 484 -1.83 27.05 20.14
C ASP A 484 -1.11 27.93 19.12
N LEU A 485 -0.15 27.36 18.37
CA LEU A 485 0.60 28.10 17.38
C LEU A 485 -0.32 28.63 16.28
N TYR A 486 -1.28 27.83 15.82
CA TYR A 486 -2.27 28.25 14.84
C TYR A 486 -3.21 29.37 15.34
N GLU A 487 -3.83 29.27 16.52
CA GLU A 487 -4.69 30.33 17.06
C GLU A 487 -3.90 31.60 17.36
N LEU A 488 -2.66 31.48 17.82
CA LEU A 488 -1.72 32.58 17.98
C LEU A 488 -1.36 33.21 16.61
N MET A 489 -1.29 32.43 15.52
CA MET A 489 -1.05 32.88 14.14
C MET A 489 -2.30 33.46 13.45
N LYS A 490 -3.51 33.00 13.78
CA LYS A 490 -4.79 33.30 13.11
C LYS A 490 -5.14 34.78 12.95
N PRO A 491 -4.98 35.68 13.95
CA PRO A 491 -5.16 37.12 13.76
C PRO A 491 -4.26 37.68 12.66
N HIS A 492 -3.03 37.17 12.59
CA HIS A 492 -1.98 37.63 11.68
C HIS A 492 -2.12 37.02 10.28
N LEU A 493 -2.63 35.80 10.15
CA LEU A 493 -2.99 35.19 8.86
C LEU A 493 -3.98 36.07 8.05
N SER A 494 -4.92 36.71 8.74
CA SER A 494 -5.88 37.64 8.10
C SER A 494 -5.24 38.89 7.48
N THR A 495 -4.02 39.25 7.90
CA THR A 495 -3.29 40.41 7.38
C THR A 495 -2.58 40.12 6.05
N PHE A 496 -2.39 38.84 5.70
CA PHE A 496 -1.88 38.41 4.39
C PHE A 496 -2.95 38.53 3.30
N THR A 497 -3.14 39.74 2.77
CA THR A 497 -4.16 40.01 1.72
C THR A 497 -3.91 39.34 0.35
N SER A 498 -2.74 38.74 0.14
CA SER A 498 -2.30 38.18 -1.14
C SER A 498 -1.93 36.69 -1.09
N LEU A 499 -1.90 36.06 0.09
CA LEU A 499 -1.35 34.71 0.26
C LEU A 499 -2.29 33.66 -0.31
N LYS A 500 -1.82 32.93 -1.32
CA LYS A 500 -2.54 31.90 -2.08
C LYS A 500 -2.10 30.49 -1.72
N ARG A 501 -0.87 30.31 -1.26
CA ARG A 501 -0.27 29.02 -0.96
C ARG A 501 0.43 29.03 0.38
N PHE A 502 0.11 28.06 1.21
CA PHE A 502 0.80 27.83 2.48
C PHE A 502 1.30 26.38 2.52
N PHE A 503 2.56 26.19 2.86
CA PHE A 503 3.22 24.89 2.91
C PHE A 503 3.87 24.67 4.27
N TYR A 504 3.62 23.50 4.87
CA TYR A 504 4.07 23.17 6.22
C TYR A 504 4.06 21.63 6.44
N PRO A 505 4.64 21.08 7.53
CA PRO A 505 4.89 19.64 7.62
C PRO A 505 3.67 18.73 7.87
N GLU A 506 2.52 19.23 8.34
CA GLU A 506 1.41 18.37 8.78
C GLU A 506 0.01 18.88 8.38
N VAL A 507 -0.65 18.20 7.44
CA VAL A 507 -1.85 18.72 6.72
C VAL A 507 -3.11 18.91 7.60
N GLN A 508 -3.07 18.58 8.90
CA GLN A 508 -4.26 18.58 9.78
C GLN A 508 -5.00 19.93 9.82
N ASN A 509 -4.29 21.05 9.99
CA ASN A 509 -4.87 22.39 10.08
C ASN A 509 -5.17 23.12 8.75
N ALA A 510 -5.02 22.43 7.61
CA ALA A 510 -5.11 23.05 6.28
C ALA A 510 -6.44 23.79 5.98
N ARG A 511 -7.54 23.35 6.61
CA ARG A 511 -8.84 24.03 6.51
C ARG A 511 -8.84 25.35 7.28
N LYS A 512 -8.37 25.34 8.53
CA LYS A 512 -8.38 26.50 9.42
C LYS A 512 -7.54 27.65 8.84
N PHE A 513 -6.34 27.33 8.33
CA PHE A 513 -5.50 28.27 7.58
C PHE A 513 -6.23 28.94 6.40
N ALA A 514 -7.08 28.22 5.66
CA ALA A 514 -7.84 28.76 4.54
C ALA A 514 -9.06 29.61 4.96
N GLU A 515 -9.59 29.37 6.16
CA GLU A 515 -10.67 30.17 6.74
C GLU A 515 -10.11 31.48 7.36
N ALA A 516 -8.94 31.42 8.01
CA ALA A 516 -8.22 32.58 8.55
C ALA A 516 -7.57 33.48 7.47
N CYS A 517 -7.20 32.91 6.32
CA CYS A 517 -6.61 33.63 5.19
C CYS A 517 -7.49 33.51 3.91
N PRO A 518 -8.48 34.40 3.70
CA PRO A 518 -9.46 34.25 2.61
C PRO A 518 -8.92 34.32 1.17
N SER A 519 -7.63 34.63 0.97
CA SER A 519 -6.95 34.59 -0.32
C SER A 519 -6.33 33.21 -0.65
N LEU A 520 -6.34 32.28 0.30
CA LEU A 520 -5.64 30.99 0.19
C LEU A 520 -6.34 30.04 -0.80
N GLU A 521 -5.62 29.67 -1.86
CA GLU A 521 -6.10 28.80 -2.96
C GLU A 521 -5.61 27.34 -2.80
N THR A 522 -4.55 27.10 -2.02
CA THR A 522 -3.95 25.78 -1.84
C THR A 522 -3.18 25.71 -0.53
N VAL A 523 -3.23 24.55 0.11
CA VAL A 523 -2.40 24.19 1.26
C VAL A 523 -1.81 22.81 1.00
N GLY A 524 -0.54 22.57 1.32
CA GLY A 524 0.15 21.31 0.99
C GLY A 524 1.29 20.95 1.94
N ARG A 525 1.69 19.68 1.93
CA ARG A 525 2.75 19.15 2.79
C ARG A 525 4.15 19.44 2.25
N ILE A 526 5.11 19.65 3.16
CA ILE A 526 6.56 19.60 2.87
C ILE A 526 7.10 18.27 3.38
N TYR A 527 7.89 17.57 2.56
CA TYR A 527 8.57 16.32 2.94
C TYR A 527 10.09 16.54 3.04
N GLY A 528 10.67 16.30 4.21
CA GLY A 528 12.13 16.26 4.43
C GLY A 528 12.84 17.61 4.60
N GLN A 529 14.08 17.56 5.12
CA GLN A 529 14.91 18.74 5.40
C GLN A 529 15.71 19.26 4.18
N PHE A 530 15.88 18.44 3.13
CA PHE A 530 16.78 18.77 1.99
C PHE A 530 16.08 18.92 0.63
N GLU A 531 14.92 18.32 0.38
CA GLU A 531 14.20 18.48 -0.89
C GLU A 531 13.29 19.72 -0.92
N THR A 532 13.73 20.76 -1.63
CA THR A 532 13.08 22.09 -1.68
C THR A 532 11.78 22.18 -2.51
N ARG A 533 11.15 21.04 -2.87
CA ARG A 533 10.00 20.98 -3.78
C ARG A 533 8.72 20.51 -3.06
N PRO A 534 7.74 21.40 -2.80
CA PRO A 534 6.50 21.00 -2.17
C PRO A 534 5.65 20.08 -3.08
N THR A 535 4.97 19.11 -2.48
CA THR A 535 3.99 18.25 -3.15
C THR A 535 2.59 18.87 -3.05
N PHE A 536 1.80 18.75 -4.13
CA PHE A 536 0.46 19.34 -4.22
C PHE A 536 -0.61 18.29 -3.95
N ASP A 537 -1.14 18.26 -2.73
CA ASP A 537 -2.09 17.22 -2.32
C ASP A 537 -3.55 17.57 -2.69
N TYR A 538 -4.01 18.82 -2.51
CA TYR A 538 -5.42 19.19 -2.75
C TYR A 538 -5.66 20.63 -3.28
N PRO A 539 -6.52 20.84 -4.31
CA PRO A 539 -7.01 22.16 -4.70
C PRO A 539 -8.33 22.53 -3.99
N LEU A 540 -8.47 23.79 -3.52
CA LEU A 540 -9.63 24.24 -2.70
C LEU A 540 -11.00 24.22 -3.41
N GLU A 541 -11.07 24.11 -4.74
CA GLU A 541 -12.33 24.10 -5.50
C GLU A 541 -13.29 22.94 -5.13
N HIS A 542 -12.85 21.96 -4.35
CA HIS A 542 -13.73 20.92 -3.79
C HIS A 542 -14.48 21.30 -2.51
N PHE A 543 -14.13 22.39 -1.83
CA PHE A 543 -14.78 22.79 -0.57
C PHE A 543 -15.85 23.90 -0.75
N ILE A 544 -15.69 24.81 -1.71
CA ILE A 544 -16.55 26.01 -1.82
C ILE A 544 -17.83 25.74 -2.63
N ARG A 545 -18.84 25.05 -2.04
CA ARG A 545 -20.13 24.84 -2.74
C ARG A 545 -21.44 25.10 -1.98
N ASP A 546 -21.41 25.42 -0.67
CA ASP A 546 -22.63 25.54 0.14
C ASP A 546 -23.22 26.95 0.31
N ARG A 547 -22.54 28.01 -0.16
CA ARG A 547 -23.15 29.35 -0.23
C ARG A 547 -23.99 29.50 -1.50
N TYR A 548 -25.30 29.16 -1.46
CA TYR A 548 -26.44 29.95 -2.01
C TYR A 548 -27.80 29.17 -2.08
N GLY A 549 -28.70 29.46 -1.14
CA GLY A 549 -30.14 29.71 -1.45
C GLY A 549 -31.15 28.55 -1.45
N THR A 550 -31.84 28.37 -0.32
CA THR A 550 -32.98 27.46 -0.13
C THR A 550 -34.31 27.98 -0.74
N VAL A 551 -35.06 27.12 -1.46
CA VAL A 551 -36.51 27.28 -1.74
C VAL A 551 -37.19 25.90 -1.69
N VAL A 552 -38.44 25.82 -1.22
CA VAL A 552 -39.03 24.61 -0.61
C VAL A 552 -40.28 24.07 -1.37
N VAL A 553 -40.52 22.73 -1.29
CA VAL A 553 -41.77 21.96 -1.59
C VAL A 553 -42.16 21.74 -3.10
N PRO A 554 -42.80 20.61 -3.54
CA PRO A 554 -42.51 19.17 -3.31
C PRO A 554 -42.55 18.24 -4.57
N SER A 555 -42.16 16.98 -4.35
CA SER A 555 -42.73 15.72 -4.92
C SER A 555 -42.45 15.22 -6.36
N GLU A 556 -42.15 13.91 -6.39
CA GLU A 556 -42.42 12.89 -7.42
C GLU A 556 -41.56 12.74 -8.71
N ASN A 557 -41.04 11.51 -8.84
CA ASN A 557 -40.79 10.74 -10.07
C ASN A 557 -39.79 11.27 -11.13
N ALA A 558 -38.52 10.83 -11.04
CA ALA A 558 -37.85 10.02 -12.08
C ALA A 558 -36.41 9.61 -11.66
N ALA A 559 -35.97 8.43 -12.09
CA ALA A 559 -34.58 7.97 -11.88
C ALA A 559 -33.63 8.47 -12.98
N PRO A 560 -32.37 8.81 -12.66
CA PRO A 560 -31.32 9.04 -13.66
C PRO A 560 -30.61 7.73 -14.04
N ALA A 561 -30.16 7.63 -15.30
CA ALA A 561 -29.35 6.53 -15.79
C ALA A 561 -27.89 6.96 -15.96
N ASN A 562 -26.95 6.28 -15.31
CA ASN A 562 -25.51 6.51 -15.50
C ASN A 562 -24.87 5.50 -16.47
N LEU A 563 -23.92 6.01 -17.26
CA LEU A 563 -23.03 5.21 -18.11
C LEU A 563 -21.74 4.84 -17.37
N LEU A 564 -21.37 3.57 -17.51
CA LEU A 564 -19.99 3.08 -17.49
C LEU A 564 -19.45 3.13 -18.93
N ILE A 565 -18.16 3.41 -19.13
CA ILE A 565 -17.20 2.54 -19.87
C ILE A 565 -15.76 2.74 -19.34
N GLY A 566 -15.19 1.67 -18.77
CA GLY A 566 -13.87 1.14 -19.15
C GLY A 566 -14.11 -0.22 -19.82
N ASN A 567 -13.20 -0.94 -20.48
CA ASN A 567 -11.75 -0.84 -20.74
C ASN A 567 -11.48 -1.55 -22.10
N LEU A 568 -10.21 -1.56 -22.58
CA LEU A 568 -9.43 -2.79 -22.92
C LEU A 568 -8.37 -2.57 -24.01
N LEU A 569 -7.25 -3.30 -23.92
CA LEU A 569 -6.87 -4.31 -24.93
C LEU A 569 -5.73 -5.26 -24.49
N ARG A 570 -5.84 -6.53 -24.91
CA ARG A 570 -4.72 -7.48 -25.08
C ARG A 570 -4.23 -7.46 -26.54
N PRO A 571 -2.97 -7.82 -26.84
CA PRO A 571 -2.53 -8.21 -28.18
C PRO A 571 -2.46 -9.73 -28.39
N PHE A 572 -2.21 -10.12 -29.65
CA PHE A 572 -2.23 -11.49 -30.19
C PHE A 572 -0.86 -12.21 -30.08
N GLN A 573 -0.89 -13.54 -30.07
CA GLN A 573 0.27 -14.38 -30.38
C GLN A 573 0.56 -14.45 -31.89
N CYS A 574 1.84 -14.60 -32.24
CA CYS A 574 2.31 -15.28 -33.45
C CYS A 574 3.42 -16.25 -33.02
N GLY A 575 3.33 -17.52 -33.41
CA GLY A 575 4.23 -18.57 -32.92
C GLY A 575 5.41 -18.86 -33.85
N PHE A 576 6.40 -19.57 -33.32
CA PHE A 576 7.37 -20.35 -34.09
C PHE A 576 7.72 -21.63 -33.33
N ASP A 577 7.67 -22.77 -34.03
CA ASP A 577 8.10 -24.07 -33.50
C ASP A 577 9.63 -24.14 -33.37
N ARG A 578 10.11 -24.80 -32.30
CA ARG A 578 11.32 -25.64 -32.33
C ARG A 578 11.37 -26.57 -31.12
N HIS A 579 11.41 -27.88 -31.38
CA HIS A 579 11.73 -28.92 -30.40
C HIS A 579 13.02 -29.66 -30.82
N PRO A 580 13.66 -30.43 -29.92
CA PRO A 580 15.13 -30.48 -29.85
C PRO A 580 15.75 -31.82 -30.31
N GLY A 581 17.09 -31.87 -30.29
CA GLY A 581 17.84 -33.13 -30.37
C GLY A 581 19.37 -32.96 -30.28
N SER A 582 19.97 -33.57 -29.25
CA SER A 582 21.33 -34.15 -29.12
C SER A 582 22.44 -33.81 -30.16
N GLY A 583 23.72 -33.62 -29.80
CA GLY A 583 24.41 -33.75 -28.51
C GLY A 583 25.85 -34.30 -28.69
N VAL A 584 26.76 -33.95 -27.76
CA VAL A 584 28.01 -34.66 -27.39
C VAL A 584 29.18 -34.78 -28.42
N CYS A 585 30.29 -34.11 -28.07
CA CYS A 585 31.73 -34.44 -28.30
C CYS A 585 32.48 -34.22 -29.65
N LEU A 586 33.62 -33.53 -29.48
CA LEU A 586 34.96 -33.75 -30.08
C LEU A 586 35.20 -33.53 -31.60
N GLY A 587 35.91 -32.44 -31.90
CA GLY A 587 37.25 -32.55 -32.51
C GLY A 587 37.44 -32.31 -34.02
N LEU A 588 38.51 -31.58 -34.32
CA LEU A 588 39.27 -31.48 -35.58
C LEU A 588 38.73 -30.62 -36.75
N GLU A 589 39.43 -29.49 -36.92
CA GLU A 589 40.06 -28.98 -38.16
C GLU A 589 39.38 -29.11 -39.54
N SER A 590 39.20 -27.92 -40.14
CA SER A 590 39.39 -27.58 -41.57
C SER A 590 38.32 -27.99 -42.60
N GLY A 591 38.14 -27.15 -43.63
CA GLY A 591 37.89 -27.72 -44.97
C GLY A 591 36.79 -27.18 -45.90
N GLY A 592 36.06 -26.11 -45.59
CA GLY A 592 35.44 -25.22 -46.61
C GLY A 592 34.32 -25.72 -47.57
N ILE A 593 33.85 -24.75 -48.36
CA ILE A 593 33.10 -24.85 -49.63
C ILE A 593 31.56 -25.11 -49.56
N LEU A 594 30.84 -24.01 -49.78
CA LEU A 594 29.46 -23.82 -50.32
C LEU A 594 29.17 -24.60 -51.63
N PRO A 595 27.94 -24.61 -52.24
CA PRO A 595 26.63 -24.09 -51.81
C PRO A 595 25.36 -24.95 -52.15
N TRP A 596 24.20 -24.48 -51.64
CA TRP A 596 22.88 -24.33 -52.33
C TRP A 596 21.84 -25.47 -52.52
N LEU A 597 20.63 -25.13 -52.03
CA LEU A 597 19.27 -25.30 -52.61
C LEU A 597 18.68 -26.70 -52.97
N GLY A 598 17.54 -27.00 -52.33
CA GLY A 598 16.27 -26.86 -53.08
C GLY A 598 15.23 -28.00 -53.04
N LEU A 599 14.05 -27.66 -52.49
CA LEU A 599 12.71 -28.09 -52.90
C LEU A 599 12.24 -29.56 -52.75
N LEU A 600 11.22 -29.69 -51.88
CA LEU A 600 9.88 -30.26 -52.13
C LEU A 600 9.64 -31.78 -52.35
N ARG A 601 8.60 -32.22 -51.63
CA ARG A 601 7.39 -32.94 -52.08
C ARG A 601 7.21 -34.46 -51.82
N THR A 602 6.34 -34.69 -50.83
CA THR A 602 5.09 -35.50 -50.88
C THR A 602 5.11 -37.02 -51.06
N GLU A 603 4.45 -37.64 -50.07
CA GLU A 603 3.43 -38.72 -50.19
C GLU A 603 3.86 -40.12 -50.65
N GLY A 604 3.16 -41.14 -50.13
CA GLY A 604 3.05 -42.41 -50.88
C GLY A 604 2.98 -43.75 -50.15
N ALA A 605 2.37 -43.84 -48.97
CA ALA A 605 1.60 -45.00 -48.47
C ALA A 605 1.94 -46.47 -48.90
N ALA A 606 2.14 -47.30 -47.85
CA ALA A 606 1.43 -48.57 -47.57
C ALA A 606 2.03 -49.96 -47.93
N MET A 607 1.72 -50.91 -47.01
CA MET A 607 1.66 -52.39 -47.14
C MET A 607 2.98 -53.14 -47.43
N HIS A 608 3.45 -54.12 -46.63
CA HIS A 608 2.73 -55.29 -46.08
C HIS A 608 3.53 -56.02 -44.96
N ASN A 609 2.84 -56.57 -43.96
CA ASN A 609 3.26 -57.72 -43.12
C ASN A 609 3.07 -59.04 -43.93
N PRO A 610 3.59 -60.26 -43.58
CA PRO A 610 3.84 -60.77 -42.21
C PRO A 610 4.98 -61.83 -41.96
N SER A 611 5.18 -62.23 -40.69
CA SER A 611 5.65 -63.56 -40.17
C SER A 611 7.07 -64.08 -40.52
N THR A 612 7.87 -64.70 -39.63
CA THR A 612 7.56 -65.92 -38.82
C THR A 612 8.67 -66.27 -37.78
N MET A 613 8.28 -66.90 -36.65
CA MET A 613 9.03 -67.95 -35.86
C MET A 613 10.37 -67.66 -35.11
N VAL A 614 10.73 -68.30 -33.96
CA VAL A 614 9.99 -68.99 -32.86
C VAL A 614 10.91 -69.39 -31.67
N LEU A 615 10.35 -69.55 -30.43
CA LEU A 615 10.91 -70.19 -29.18
C LEU A 615 12.19 -69.58 -28.55
N SER A 616 12.44 -69.57 -27.21
CA SER A 616 11.70 -69.90 -25.96
C SER A 616 12.56 -69.51 -24.73
N GLY A 617 12.08 -69.27 -23.49
CA GLY A 617 10.72 -69.21 -22.93
C GLY A 617 10.60 -69.79 -21.49
N LEU A 618 9.66 -69.26 -20.68
CA LEU A 618 9.14 -69.76 -19.36
C LEU A 618 9.96 -69.44 -18.08
N GLY A 619 9.34 -69.06 -16.94
CA GLY A 619 7.91 -68.73 -16.69
C GLY A 619 7.51 -68.64 -15.20
N LEU A 620 6.17 -68.51 -14.96
CA LEU A 620 5.41 -68.63 -13.68
C LEU A 620 5.58 -67.48 -12.64
N GLY A 621 4.54 -67.04 -11.91
CA GLY A 621 3.14 -67.50 -11.82
C GLY A 621 2.17 -66.42 -11.28
N ALA A 622 0.88 -66.75 -11.15
CA ALA A 622 -0.23 -65.83 -10.83
C ALA A 622 -1.10 -66.31 -9.65
N TYR A 623 -2.18 -65.57 -9.32
CA TYR A 623 -3.47 -65.90 -8.61
C TYR A 623 -3.88 -64.72 -7.67
N ALA A 624 -5.15 -64.36 -7.38
CA ALA A 624 -6.43 -64.39 -8.11
C ALA A 624 -7.51 -63.59 -7.30
N LEU A 625 -8.63 -63.17 -7.96
CA LEU A 625 -10.07 -63.08 -7.54
C LEU A 625 -10.44 -62.85 -6.03
N GLN A 626 -11.51 -62.14 -5.63
CA GLN A 626 -12.90 -62.24 -6.13
C GLN A 626 -13.88 -61.16 -5.54
N THR A 627 -14.76 -60.60 -6.38
CA THR A 627 -16.16 -60.11 -6.15
C THR A 627 -16.67 -59.51 -4.82
N ALA A 628 -17.39 -58.38 -4.91
CA ALA A 628 -18.81 -58.27 -4.48
C ALA A 628 -19.56 -57.09 -5.13
N TRP A 629 -20.84 -57.30 -5.46
CA TRP A 629 -21.85 -56.28 -5.86
C TRP A 629 -23.10 -56.56 -5.01
N PRO A 630 -23.99 -55.57 -4.78
CA PRO A 630 -25.29 -55.70 -5.46
C PRO A 630 -25.90 -54.36 -5.93
N ARG A 631 -26.93 -54.48 -6.77
CA ARG A 631 -27.67 -53.38 -7.41
C ARG A 631 -29.07 -53.19 -6.78
N GLN A 632 -29.50 -51.91 -6.71
CA GLN A 632 -30.89 -51.44 -6.97
C GLN A 632 -32.05 -51.92 -6.04
N PRO A 633 -33.28 -51.36 -6.14
CA PRO A 633 -33.75 -50.19 -6.93
C PRO A 633 -34.52 -49.11 -6.10
N LEU A 634 -34.78 -47.93 -6.69
CA LEU A 634 -36.15 -47.42 -6.89
C LEU A 634 -36.21 -46.21 -7.86
N LEU A 635 -37.37 -46.09 -8.52
CA LEU A 635 -37.78 -45.08 -9.50
C LEU A 635 -37.93 -43.67 -8.86
N ASP A 636 -37.96 -42.54 -9.57
CA ASP A 636 -38.84 -42.27 -10.73
C ASP A 636 -38.32 -41.23 -11.74
N ASP A 637 -38.89 -41.28 -12.94
CA ASP A 637 -38.46 -40.60 -14.17
C ASP A 637 -38.91 -39.13 -14.29
N ARG A 638 -38.09 -38.32 -14.99
CA ARG A 638 -38.45 -37.49 -16.18
C ARG A 638 -37.68 -36.17 -16.25
N TRP A 639 -36.67 -36.10 -17.11
CA TRP A 639 -36.35 -34.90 -17.89
C TRP A 639 -35.90 -35.33 -19.29
N ASP A 640 -36.61 -34.86 -20.32
CA ASP A 640 -36.45 -35.30 -21.70
C ASP A 640 -35.20 -34.73 -22.39
N PHE A 641 -34.63 -35.52 -23.30
CA PHE A 641 -33.50 -35.14 -24.16
C PHE A 641 -33.85 -33.97 -25.10
N TYR A 642 -33.04 -32.91 -25.09
CA TYR A 642 -32.81 -32.11 -26.29
C TYR A 642 -31.57 -32.61 -27.04
N ARG A 643 -31.82 -33.18 -28.23
CA ARG A 643 -30.83 -33.83 -29.07
C ARG A 643 -30.19 -32.81 -30.02
N ILE A 644 -29.07 -32.19 -29.63
CA ILE A 644 -28.35 -31.27 -30.51
C ILE A 644 -27.66 -32.08 -31.63
N SER A 645 -28.05 -31.81 -32.87
CA SER A 645 -27.44 -32.39 -34.07
C SER A 645 -26.11 -31.73 -34.38
N ASN A 646 -25.08 -32.53 -34.67
CA ASN A 646 -23.76 -32.07 -35.08
C ASN A 646 -23.81 -31.10 -36.27
N SER A 647 -23.41 -29.84 -36.03
CA SER A 647 -22.81 -28.99 -37.05
C SER A 647 -21.59 -28.31 -36.45
N SER A 648 -20.42 -28.49 -37.06
CA SER A 648 -19.14 -28.04 -36.55
C SER A 648 -18.97 -26.52 -36.70
N ARG A 649 -19.36 -25.78 -35.66
CA ARG A 649 -18.80 -24.46 -35.34
C ARG A 649 -18.33 -24.48 -33.89
N ILE A 650 -17.04 -24.19 -33.69
CA ILE A 650 -16.52 -23.88 -32.36
C ILE A 650 -17.22 -22.58 -31.91
N PRO A 651 -17.90 -22.54 -30.75
CA PRO A 651 -18.64 -21.35 -30.33
C PRO A 651 -17.68 -20.19 -30.04
N GLN A 652 -17.72 -19.15 -30.89
CA GLN A 652 -16.99 -17.89 -30.70
C GLN A 652 -17.67 -17.00 -29.65
N SER A 653 -17.82 -17.46 -28.40
CA SER A 653 -18.42 -16.65 -27.32
C SER A 653 -18.36 -17.33 -25.95
N SER A 654 -17.18 -17.44 -25.32
CA SER A 654 -17.11 -17.74 -23.87
C SER A 654 -17.90 -16.73 -23.02
N ASN A 655 -18.06 -15.50 -23.51
CA ASN A 655 -18.84 -14.45 -22.85
C ASN A 655 -20.36 -14.72 -22.80
N GLU A 656 -20.92 -15.46 -23.77
CA GLU A 656 -22.36 -15.77 -23.78
C GLU A 656 -22.76 -16.64 -22.58
N MET A 657 -21.85 -17.40 -21.97
CA MET A 657 -22.19 -18.22 -20.81
C MET A 657 -22.44 -17.36 -19.56
N LEU A 658 -21.62 -16.34 -19.32
CA LEU A 658 -21.80 -15.40 -18.20
C LEU A 658 -23.02 -14.49 -18.42
N ASP A 659 -23.23 -14.01 -19.65
CA ASP A 659 -24.38 -13.16 -19.99
C ASP A 659 -25.74 -13.86 -19.81
N ASN A 660 -25.76 -15.20 -19.76
CA ASN A 660 -26.97 -16.02 -19.58
C ASN A 660 -27.19 -16.53 -18.15
N ILE A 661 -26.33 -16.22 -17.18
CA ILE A 661 -26.55 -16.62 -15.78
C ILE A 661 -27.74 -15.81 -15.20
N PRO A 662 -28.80 -16.46 -14.68
CA PRO A 662 -29.88 -15.76 -13.98
C PRO A 662 -29.36 -15.04 -12.73
N PRO A 663 -29.86 -13.83 -12.39
CA PRO A 663 -29.44 -13.09 -11.20
C PRO A 663 -29.54 -13.89 -9.89
N GLU A 664 -30.50 -14.81 -9.81
CA GLU A 664 -30.72 -15.71 -8.67
C GLU A 664 -29.58 -16.71 -8.49
N LEU A 665 -28.94 -17.14 -9.59
CA LEU A 665 -27.73 -17.97 -9.53
C LEU A 665 -26.50 -17.14 -9.18
N LEU A 666 -26.39 -15.89 -9.64
CA LEU A 666 -25.31 -14.98 -9.21
C LEU A 666 -25.37 -14.72 -7.69
N LEU A 667 -26.57 -14.53 -7.13
CA LEU A 667 -26.76 -14.43 -5.69
C LEU A 667 -26.35 -15.72 -4.96
N ARG A 668 -26.73 -16.90 -5.48
CA ARG A 668 -26.31 -18.18 -4.90
C ARG A 668 -24.80 -18.39 -4.92
N ILE A 669 -24.15 -18.05 -6.04
CA ILE A 669 -22.70 -18.07 -6.19
C ILE A 669 -22.09 -17.14 -5.12
N ALA A 670 -22.54 -15.90 -5.02
CA ALA A 670 -22.08 -14.94 -4.02
C ALA A 670 -22.23 -15.44 -2.58
N THR A 671 -23.32 -16.13 -2.24
CA THR A 671 -23.52 -16.73 -0.91
C THR A 671 -22.66 -17.97 -0.65
N SER A 672 -22.15 -18.64 -1.69
CA SER A 672 -21.25 -19.79 -1.57
C SER A 672 -19.76 -19.45 -1.56
N LEU A 673 -19.40 -18.18 -1.75
CA LEU A 673 -18.01 -17.73 -1.64
C LEU A 673 -17.57 -17.67 -0.17
N PRO A 674 -16.35 -18.14 0.17
CA PRO A 674 -15.74 -17.89 1.47
C PRO A 674 -15.76 -16.40 1.79
N LEU A 675 -15.98 -16.05 3.04
CA LEU A 675 -16.30 -14.68 3.41
C LEU A 675 -15.17 -13.70 3.06
N PHE A 676 -13.94 -13.96 3.52
CA PHE A 676 -12.74 -13.19 3.19
C PHE A 676 -12.52 -12.97 1.67
N ALA A 677 -12.77 -13.99 0.85
CA ALA A 677 -12.61 -13.94 -0.61
C ALA A 677 -13.78 -13.29 -1.36
N LYS A 678 -14.91 -13.03 -0.68
CA LYS A 678 -16.15 -12.59 -1.31
C LYS A 678 -16.03 -11.20 -1.97
N PRO A 679 -15.49 -10.14 -1.33
CA PRO A 679 -15.45 -8.81 -1.94
C PRO A 679 -14.60 -8.77 -3.21
N SER A 680 -13.40 -9.33 -3.19
CA SER A 680 -12.47 -9.38 -4.33
C SER A 680 -12.99 -10.25 -5.47
N THR A 681 -13.62 -11.39 -5.16
CA THR A 681 -14.24 -12.26 -6.17
C THR A 681 -15.48 -11.62 -6.80
N LEU A 682 -16.33 -10.97 -6.00
CA LEU A 682 -17.49 -10.23 -6.52
C LEU A 682 -17.07 -9.01 -7.34
N LEU A 683 -16.06 -8.25 -6.92
CA LEU A 683 -15.50 -7.16 -7.72
C LEU A 683 -14.96 -7.67 -9.07
N SER A 684 -14.17 -8.74 -9.05
CA SER A 684 -13.65 -9.40 -10.25
C SER A 684 -14.77 -9.85 -11.19
N LEU A 685 -15.82 -10.46 -10.63
CA LEU A 685 -17.01 -10.88 -11.37
C LEU A 685 -17.79 -9.67 -11.95
N ALA A 686 -17.91 -8.58 -11.21
CA ALA A 686 -18.53 -7.33 -11.66
C ALA A 686 -17.75 -6.67 -12.80
N LEU A 687 -16.44 -6.83 -12.86
CA LEU A 687 -15.58 -6.30 -13.93
C LEU A 687 -15.65 -7.12 -15.25
N THR A 688 -16.24 -8.33 -15.23
CA THR A 688 -16.32 -9.18 -16.45
C THR A 688 -17.24 -8.63 -17.55
N ASN A 689 -18.39 -8.04 -17.18
CA ASN A 689 -19.40 -7.56 -18.12
C ASN A 689 -20.35 -6.56 -17.42
N ARG A 690 -20.81 -5.52 -18.12
CA ARG A 690 -21.77 -4.51 -17.62
C ARG A 690 -23.10 -5.09 -17.11
N ARG A 691 -23.59 -6.22 -17.62
CA ARG A 691 -24.78 -6.91 -17.09
C ARG A 691 -24.50 -7.48 -15.71
N THR A 692 -23.46 -8.30 -15.60
CA THR A 692 -22.97 -8.88 -14.35
C THR A 692 -22.65 -7.79 -13.33
N SER A 693 -21.96 -6.73 -13.76
CA SER A 693 -21.65 -5.53 -12.98
C SER A 693 -22.86 -4.98 -12.24
N ARG A 694 -23.98 -4.72 -12.94
CA ARG A 694 -25.20 -4.17 -12.32
C ARG A 694 -25.80 -5.08 -11.25
N THR A 695 -25.76 -6.40 -11.44
CA THR A 695 -26.29 -7.36 -10.46
C THR A 695 -25.34 -7.54 -9.27
N VAL A 696 -24.03 -7.61 -9.54
CA VAL A 696 -23.02 -7.87 -8.51
C VAL A 696 -22.67 -6.61 -7.72
N GLN A 697 -22.82 -5.41 -8.28
CA GLN A 697 -22.58 -4.15 -7.57
C GLN A 697 -23.47 -4.00 -6.32
N SER A 698 -24.72 -4.48 -6.35
CA SER A 698 -25.56 -4.54 -5.14
C SER A 698 -25.13 -5.62 -4.13
N LEU A 699 -24.43 -6.67 -4.59
CA LEU A 699 -23.93 -7.76 -3.74
C LEU A 699 -22.60 -7.39 -3.04
N ILE A 700 -21.81 -6.48 -3.63
CA ILE A 700 -20.60 -5.93 -2.99
C ILE A 700 -20.97 -5.18 -1.69
N TRP A 701 -22.12 -4.51 -1.65
CA TRP A 701 -22.63 -3.85 -0.43
C TRP A 701 -23.34 -4.80 0.54
N THR A 702 -23.37 -6.12 0.30
CA THR A 702 -24.05 -7.07 1.19
C THR A 702 -23.19 -7.45 2.39
N GLU A 703 -21.91 -7.72 2.17
CA GLU A 703 -20.94 -8.04 3.24
C GLU A 703 -19.75 -7.07 3.11
N LEU A 704 -19.60 -6.14 4.06
CA LEU A 704 -18.55 -5.13 4.06
C LEU A 704 -17.38 -5.61 4.94
N ILE A 705 -16.26 -5.97 4.31
CA ILE A 705 -15.02 -6.32 4.99
C ILE A 705 -14.07 -5.12 4.87
N LEU A 706 -13.80 -4.50 6.01
CA LEU A 706 -13.14 -3.21 6.14
C LEU A 706 -11.85 -3.44 6.95
N LYS A 707 -10.76 -3.68 6.22
CA LYS A 707 -9.47 -4.16 6.76
C LYS A 707 -8.67 -3.10 7.55
N ASP A 708 -9.08 -1.85 7.46
CA ASP A 708 -8.37 -0.67 7.95
C ASP A 708 -9.35 0.46 8.24
N GLU A 709 -8.97 1.35 9.15
CA GLU A 709 -9.74 2.51 9.63
C GLU A 709 -10.20 3.40 8.47
N GLU A 710 -9.30 3.74 7.53
CA GLU A 710 -9.60 4.69 6.47
C GLU A 710 -10.68 4.18 5.51
N ARG A 711 -10.56 2.93 5.04
CA ARG A 711 -11.59 2.31 4.19
C ARG A 711 -12.89 2.11 4.95
N ALA A 712 -12.85 1.84 6.26
CA ALA A 712 -14.05 1.75 7.08
C ALA A 712 -14.76 3.10 7.19
N ARG A 713 -14.03 4.16 7.54
CA ARG A 713 -14.46 5.56 7.61
C ARG A 713 -15.09 6.04 6.29
N LEU A 714 -14.47 5.70 5.15
CA LEU A 714 -14.98 6.00 3.80
C LEU A 714 -16.21 5.18 3.42
N ALA A 715 -16.30 3.91 3.80
CA ALA A 715 -17.46 3.06 3.53
C ALA A 715 -18.69 3.52 4.32
N LEU A 716 -18.51 3.85 5.60
CA LEU A 716 -19.54 4.38 6.48
C LEU A 716 -20.00 5.78 6.02
N GLY A 717 -19.07 6.65 5.62
CA GLY A 717 -19.39 7.94 4.98
C GLY A 717 -20.27 7.77 3.74
N LYS A 718 -19.92 6.85 2.83
CA LYS A 718 -20.71 6.53 1.64
C LYS A 718 -22.11 5.99 1.94
N ILE A 719 -22.33 5.36 3.10
CA ILE A 719 -23.65 4.91 3.58
C ILE A 719 -24.43 6.09 4.19
N ALA A 720 -23.76 7.00 4.88
CA ALA A 720 -24.38 8.23 5.40
C ALA A 720 -24.85 9.15 4.26
N GLU A 721 -24.08 9.26 3.18
CA GLU A 721 -24.42 9.99 1.94
C GLU A 721 -25.58 9.31 1.15
N ASP A 722 -25.55 7.98 1.03
CA ASP A 722 -26.55 7.19 0.30
C ASP A 722 -27.08 6.03 1.14
N PRO A 723 -28.17 6.26 1.89
CA PRO A 723 -28.81 5.23 2.71
C PRO A 723 -29.36 4.03 1.91
N GLN A 724 -29.44 4.08 0.57
CA GLN A 724 -29.80 2.89 -0.21
C GLN A 724 -28.68 1.83 -0.23
N LYS A 725 -27.41 2.24 -0.05
CA LYS A 725 -26.30 1.29 0.13
C LYS A 725 -26.45 0.53 1.45
N GLY A 726 -26.65 1.26 2.55
CA GLY A 726 -26.86 0.69 3.89
C GLY A 726 -28.03 -0.30 3.95
N ARG A 727 -29.12 -0.03 3.22
CA ARG A 727 -30.26 -0.96 3.07
C ARG A 727 -29.93 -2.29 2.41
N ASN A 728 -28.75 -2.49 1.82
CA ASN A 728 -28.30 -3.76 1.27
C ASN A 728 -27.32 -4.51 2.16
N VAL A 729 -26.75 -3.84 3.17
CA VAL A 729 -25.78 -4.42 4.11
C VAL A 729 -26.45 -5.44 5.02
N THR A 730 -25.88 -6.65 5.06
CA THR A 730 -26.23 -7.74 5.99
C THR A 730 -25.09 -8.08 6.94
N GLY A 731 -23.84 -7.82 6.58
CA GLY A 731 -22.70 -7.93 7.48
C GLY A 731 -21.74 -6.74 7.37
N ILE A 732 -21.24 -6.30 8.51
CA ILE A 732 -20.13 -5.35 8.64
C ILE A 732 -19.05 -6.03 9.47
N TYR A 733 -17.83 -6.01 8.94
CA TYR A 733 -16.62 -6.52 9.55
C TYR A 733 -15.62 -5.37 9.54
N ILE A 734 -15.27 -4.84 10.70
CA ILE A 734 -14.32 -3.73 10.87
C ILE A 734 -13.09 -4.28 11.56
N ARG A 735 -11.92 -3.93 11.03
CA ARG A 735 -10.64 -3.99 11.71
C ARG A 735 -10.11 -2.55 11.81
N SER A 736 -9.68 -2.13 12.99
CA SER A 736 -9.24 -0.75 13.25
C SER A 736 -8.14 -0.69 14.27
N GLU A 737 -7.13 0.13 13.99
CA GLU A 737 -6.05 0.47 14.92
C GLU A 737 -6.43 1.62 15.86
N LEU A 738 -7.51 2.37 15.58
CA LEU A 738 -7.98 3.51 16.38
C LEU A 738 -6.90 4.57 16.59
N THR A 739 -6.11 4.83 15.55
CA THR A 739 -5.03 5.83 15.50
C THR A 739 -5.48 7.18 16.06
N GLU A 740 -4.70 7.72 17.00
CA GLU A 740 -5.10 8.79 17.92
C GLU A 740 -5.19 10.20 17.30
N ASP A 741 -4.93 10.36 15.99
CA ASP A 741 -4.92 11.61 15.19
C ASP A 741 -6.07 12.63 15.42
N GLN A 742 -7.10 12.28 16.21
CA GLN A 742 -8.38 12.98 16.38
C GLN A 742 -8.88 13.01 17.84
N ALA A 743 -8.02 12.80 18.85
CA ALA A 743 -8.35 13.25 20.21
C ALA A 743 -8.29 14.79 20.25
N PRO A 744 -9.30 15.50 20.78
CA PRO A 744 -9.14 16.91 21.10
C PRO A 744 -8.09 17.03 22.22
N ASN A 745 -7.16 17.97 22.10
CA ASN A 745 -6.25 18.29 23.20
C ASN A 745 -7.07 19.02 24.27
N ASP A 746 -7.41 18.31 25.36
CA ASP A 746 -8.26 18.84 26.44
C ASP A 746 -7.57 20.00 27.23
N ASP A 747 -6.29 20.27 26.98
CA ASP A 747 -5.49 21.30 27.67
C ASP A 747 -5.88 22.76 27.34
N GLU A 748 -6.78 23.00 26.38
CA GLU A 748 -7.32 24.35 26.11
C GLU A 748 -8.46 24.78 27.06
N GLU A 749 -9.03 23.87 27.90
CA GLU A 749 -10.20 24.19 28.75
C GLU A 749 -9.96 25.26 29.83
N ASP A 750 -8.71 25.51 30.25
CA ASP A 750 -8.38 26.50 31.30
C ASP A 750 -8.15 27.94 30.75
N SER A 751 -8.35 28.16 29.44
CA SER A 751 -8.29 29.50 28.86
C SER A 751 -9.66 30.23 28.97
N ASP A 752 -9.74 31.23 29.85
CA ASP A 752 -10.93 32.10 30.13
C ASP A 752 -11.38 32.98 28.92
N SER A 753 -11.31 32.48 27.68
CA SER A 753 -11.63 33.20 26.43
C SER A 753 -13.14 33.28 26.18
N GLU A 754 -13.85 34.10 26.98
CA GLU A 754 -15.25 34.48 26.72
C GLU A 754 -15.37 35.25 25.37
N GLY A 755 -15.50 34.58 24.22
CA GLY A 755 -15.42 35.31 22.93
C GLY A 755 -15.98 34.77 21.61
N SER A 756 -15.97 33.46 21.29
CA SER A 756 -16.26 33.01 19.91
C SER A 756 -17.07 31.70 19.80
N ASP A 757 -18.40 31.83 19.87
CA ASP A 757 -19.39 30.72 19.84
C ASP A 757 -19.58 29.99 18.48
N ASP A 758 -18.80 30.29 17.42
CA ASP A 758 -19.17 29.96 16.02
C ASP A 758 -18.26 28.94 15.28
N ASP A 759 -17.04 28.65 15.76
CA ASP A 759 -16.07 27.77 15.08
C ASP A 759 -15.70 26.53 15.93
N GLU A 760 -16.70 25.70 16.30
CA GLU A 760 -16.44 24.34 16.82
C GLU A 760 -15.72 23.51 15.75
N ASP A 761 -14.40 23.34 15.91
CA ASP A 761 -13.59 22.61 14.95
C ASP A 761 -14.06 21.16 14.83
N GLN A 762 -14.55 20.82 13.64
CA GLN A 762 -15.28 19.59 13.41
C GLN A 762 -14.31 18.43 13.19
N VAL A 763 -13.66 18.03 14.30
CA VAL A 763 -12.84 16.82 14.44
C VAL A 763 -13.52 15.69 13.67
N SER A 764 -12.80 15.08 12.73
CA SER A 764 -13.41 14.06 11.90
C SER A 764 -13.80 12.89 12.81
N PRO A 765 -15.05 12.40 12.76
CA PRO A 765 -15.42 11.29 13.61
C PRO A 765 -14.65 10.03 13.18
N ASN A 766 -14.02 9.34 14.14
CA ASN A 766 -13.36 8.05 13.94
C ASN A 766 -14.35 6.97 13.45
N VAL A 767 -13.84 5.77 13.10
CA VAL A 767 -14.67 4.72 12.53
C VAL A 767 -15.88 4.34 13.41
N LEU A 768 -15.69 4.29 14.73
CA LEU A 768 -16.71 3.85 15.69
C LEU A 768 -17.80 4.91 15.83
N THR A 769 -17.43 6.18 15.94
CA THR A 769 -18.37 7.32 15.98
C THR A 769 -19.16 7.43 14.67
N ARG A 770 -18.53 7.15 13.51
CA ARG A 770 -19.26 7.07 12.22
C ARG A 770 -20.20 5.89 12.14
N LEU A 771 -19.80 4.72 12.66
CA LEU A 771 -20.65 3.54 12.72
C LEU A 771 -21.89 3.82 13.58
N GLN A 772 -21.69 4.42 14.76
CA GLN A 772 -22.75 4.86 15.65
C GLN A 772 -23.68 5.86 14.94
N ALA A 773 -23.16 6.88 14.26
CA ALA A 773 -23.98 7.84 13.51
C ALA A 773 -24.82 7.18 12.40
N VAL A 774 -24.28 6.16 11.71
CA VAL A 774 -24.99 5.38 10.67
C VAL A 774 -26.07 4.48 11.28
N VAL A 775 -25.80 3.88 12.45
CA VAL A 775 -26.74 3.05 13.21
C VAL A 775 -27.89 3.88 13.79
N ASN A 776 -27.58 5.00 14.45
CA ASN A 776 -28.56 5.91 15.06
C ASN A 776 -29.54 6.51 14.04
N LYS A 777 -29.09 6.69 12.79
CA LYS A 777 -29.95 7.15 11.68
C LYS A 777 -30.79 6.03 11.03
N GLY A 778 -30.65 4.78 11.49
CA GLY A 778 -31.39 3.62 11.01
C GLY A 778 -31.05 3.21 9.58
N TYR A 779 -29.82 3.47 9.11
CA TYR A 779 -29.41 3.21 7.72
C TYR A 779 -29.05 1.75 7.43
N LEU A 780 -28.97 0.90 8.45
CA LEU A 780 -28.58 -0.52 8.35
C LEU A 780 -29.70 -1.54 8.68
N PRO A 781 -30.96 -1.38 8.23
CA PRO A 781 -32.12 -2.16 8.70
C PRO A 781 -32.13 -3.66 8.31
N LYS A 782 -31.09 -4.14 7.64
CA LYS A 782 -30.90 -5.56 7.28
C LYS A 782 -29.68 -6.20 7.93
N LEU A 783 -28.92 -5.46 8.73
CA LEU A 783 -27.73 -5.96 9.41
C LEU A 783 -28.08 -7.18 10.26
N GLN A 784 -27.33 -8.26 10.01
CA GLN A 784 -27.41 -9.56 10.69
C GLN A 784 -26.12 -9.85 11.44
N ARG A 785 -24.99 -9.28 10.99
CA ARG A 785 -23.66 -9.52 11.54
C ARG A 785 -22.94 -8.19 11.73
N LEU A 786 -22.37 -8.00 12.91
CA LEU A 786 -21.44 -6.92 13.21
C LEU A 786 -20.23 -7.53 13.91
N GLU A 787 -19.06 -7.41 13.30
CA GLU A 787 -17.80 -7.87 13.87
C GLU A 787 -16.85 -6.67 13.90
N ILE A 788 -16.39 -6.30 15.09
CA ILE A 788 -15.48 -5.19 15.34
C ILE A 788 -14.24 -5.78 15.99
N HIS A 789 -13.09 -5.59 15.34
CA HIS A 789 -11.80 -6.03 15.81
C HIS A 789 -10.90 -4.81 15.95
N LEU A 790 -10.33 -4.65 17.14
CA LEU A 790 -9.48 -3.53 17.51
C LEU A 790 -8.05 -4.04 17.64
N ASP A 791 -7.12 -3.37 16.99
CA ASP A 791 -5.72 -3.76 16.93
C ASP A 791 -4.97 -3.13 18.10
N GLY A 792 -4.85 -3.86 19.20
CA GLY A 792 -4.38 -3.34 20.49
C GLY A 792 -2.90 -2.89 20.59
N ASP A 793 -2.14 -2.87 19.50
CA ASP A 793 -0.72 -2.49 19.50
C ASP A 793 -0.49 -1.01 19.17
N GLY A 794 -1.54 -0.23 18.92
CA GLY A 794 -1.50 1.22 18.71
C GLY A 794 -1.22 2.01 20.01
N TRP A 795 -0.17 1.64 20.75
CA TRP A 795 0.30 2.37 21.93
C TRP A 795 0.81 3.74 21.50
N VAL A 796 0.05 4.80 21.79
CA VAL A 796 0.62 6.15 21.78
C VAL A 796 1.17 6.43 23.17
N GLN A 797 2.46 6.66 23.24
CA GLN A 797 3.06 7.19 24.46
C GLN A 797 2.60 8.65 24.57
N ASP A 798 1.91 9.00 25.66
CA ASP A 798 1.57 10.40 25.91
C ASP A 798 2.90 11.16 26.07
N PRO A 799 3.18 12.13 25.18
CA PRO A 799 4.47 12.82 25.15
C PRO A 799 4.73 13.62 26.42
N GLU A 800 3.70 13.95 27.21
CA GLU A 800 3.84 14.70 28.46
C GLU A 800 3.97 13.82 29.70
N SER A 801 3.16 12.76 29.83
CA SER A 801 3.13 11.97 31.08
C SER A 801 4.12 10.81 31.12
N SER A 802 4.66 10.37 29.98
CA SER A 802 5.41 9.10 29.80
C SER A 802 4.61 7.82 30.10
N ASP A 803 3.42 7.94 30.69
CA ASP A 803 2.41 6.89 30.75
C ASP A 803 1.78 6.73 29.35
N PHE A 804 1.25 5.56 29.04
CA PHE A 804 0.54 5.34 27.79
C PHE A 804 -0.94 5.67 28.00
N ARG A 805 -1.45 6.69 27.30
CA ARG A 805 -2.89 6.96 27.26
C ARG A 805 -3.52 6.20 26.10
N TYR A 806 -4.79 5.86 26.28
CA TYR A 806 -5.60 5.24 25.25
C TYR A 806 -6.74 6.18 24.88
N PRO A 807 -7.04 6.36 23.58
CA PRO A 807 -8.25 7.07 23.18
C PRO A 807 -9.47 6.28 23.69
N PRO A 808 -10.44 6.94 24.34
CA PRO A 808 -11.66 6.27 24.80
C PRO A 808 -12.41 5.76 23.57
N TYR A 809 -13.12 4.62 23.64
CA TYR A 809 -13.87 4.08 22.49
C TYR A 809 -15.18 4.85 22.21
N PRO A 810 -15.22 6.02 21.52
CA PRO A 810 -16.27 7.01 21.73
C PRO A 810 -17.60 6.59 21.09
N GLY A 811 -17.55 5.65 20.15
CA GLY A 811 -18.70 5.10 19.44
C GLY A 811 -19.32 3.84 20.04
N LEU A 812 -18.75 3.23 21.09
CA LEU A 812 -19.23 1.95 21.65
C LEU A 812 -20.08 2.08 22.92
N GLN A 813 -20.38 3.29 23.38
CA GLN A 813 -21.24 3.62 24.53
C GLN A 813 -22.59 2.86 24.53
N LEU A 814 -23.24 2.69 25.69
CA LEU A 814 -24.56 2.05 25.84
C LEU A 814 -25.59 2.44 24.76
N ARG A 815 -25.69 3.74 24.43
CA ARG A 815 -26.59 4.29 23.40
C ARG A 815 -26.38 3.70 22.01
N PHE A 816 -25.16 3.28 21.66
CA PHE A 816 -24.86 2.59 20.41
C PHE A 816 -25.58 1.24 20.36
N TRP A 817 -25.47 0.44 21.42
CA TRP A 817 -26.10 -0.88 21.52
C TRP A 817 -27.63 -0.78 21.56
N GLU A 818 -28.18 0.20 22.27
CA GLU A 818 -29.63 0.50 22.25
C GLU A 818 -30.10 0.84 20.82
N SER A 819 -29.39 1.73 20.14
CA SER A 819 -29.72 2.15 18.77
C SER A 819 -29.55 1.01 17.75
N LEU A 820 -28.55 0.14 17.96
CA LEU A 820 -28.32 -1.05 17.15
C LEU A 820 -29.44 -2.07 17.33
N LYS A 821 -29.94 -2.24 18.56
CA LYS A 821 -31.08 -3.11 18.90
C LYS A 821 -32.41 -2.58 18.34
N GLU A 822 -32.63 -1.27 18.36
CA GLU A 822 -33.81 -0.64 17.76
C GLU A 822 -33.79 -0.73 16.23
N HIS A 823 -32.69 -0.32 15.61
CA HIS A 823 -32.60 -0.13 14.16
C HIS A 823 -32.15 -1.37 13.37
N CYS A 824 -31.45 -2.32 14.01
CA CYS A 824 -30.95 -3.55 13.39
C CYS A 824 -31.60 -4.81 14.02
N PRO A 825 -32.95 -4.97 14.01
CA PRO A 825 -33.66 -6.06 14.71
C PRO A 825 -33.38 -7.48 14.17
N LYS A 826 -32.57 -7.59 13.11
CA LYS A 826 -32.11 -8.85 12.51
C LYS A 826 -30.71 -9.28 12.96
N LEU A 827 -30.04 -8.47 13.76
CA LEU A 827 -28.70 -8.79 14.28
C LEU A 827 -28.74 -10.11 15.05
N CYS A 828 -27.90 -11.06 14.63
CA CYS A 828 -27.79 -12.39 15.19
C CYS A 828 -26.33 -12.86 15.37
N LYS A 829 -25.36 -12.19 14.75
CA LYS A 829 -23.94 -12.36 15.07
C LYS A 829 -23.36 -11.03 15.57
N VAL A 830 -22.68 -11.06 16.70
CA VAL A 830 -21.89 -9.93 17.22
C VAL A 830 -20.51 -10.44 17.62
N ALA A 831 -19.47 -9.75 17.18
CA ALA A 831 -18.10 -9.92 17.68
C ALA A 831 -17.51 -8.57 18.08
N LEU A 832 -16.82 -8.55 19.22
CA LEU A 832 -16.01 -7.43 19.68
C LEU A 832 -14.71 -8.02 20.24
N THR A 833 -13.57 -7.74 19.62
CA THR A 833 -12.25 -8.26 20.04
C THR A 833 -11.23 -7.16 20.12
N GLY A 834 -10.27 -7.25 21.05
CA GLY A 834 -9.19 -6.26 21.17
C GLY A 834 -9.54 -5.05 22.04
N VAL A 835 -10.63 -5.14 22.82
CA VAL A 835 -10.97 -4.10 23.81
C VAL A 835 -10.04 -4.27 25.00
N LYS A 836 -9.23 -3.28 25.33
CA LYS A 836 -8.50 -3.23 26.60
C LYS A 836 -9.39 -2.63 27.71
N THR A 837 -9.22 -3.04 28.98
CA THR A 837 -10.00 -2.45 30.09
C THR A 837 -9.24 -1.44 30.93
N GLU A 838 -7.91 -1.36 30.82
CA GLU A 838 -7.13 -0.27 31.40
C GLU A 838 -7.55 1.09 30.83
N ASP A 839 -7.86 1.14 29.52
CA ASP A 839 -8.47 2.25 28.76
C ASP A 839 -9.76 2.80 29.41
N LEU A 840 -10.47 1.97 30.17
CA LEU A 840 -11.72 2.31 30.82
C LEU A 840 -11.50 2.88 32.23
N SER A 841 -10.30 2.71 32.78
CA SER A 841 -9.91 3.18 34.12
C SER A 841 -9.12 4.49 34.11
N GLY A 842 -8.45 4.81 33.00
CA GLY A 842 -7.81 6.11 32.76
C GLY A 842 -8.83 7.24 32.57
N PHE A 843 -9.97 6.92 31.95
CA PHE A 843 -11.18 7.73 32.08
C PHE A 843 -11.88 7.39 33.40
N HIS A 844 -12.50 8.37 34.05
CA HIS A 844 -13.36 8.15 35.21
C HIS A 844 -14.71 7.51 34.81
N MET A 845 -14.69 6.40 34.07
CA MET A 845 -15.82 5.49 34.07
C MET A 845 -15.89 4.89 35.48
N ASP A 846 -16.91 5.27 36.25
CA ASP A 846 -17.28 4.53 37.45
C ASP A 846 -17.37 3.03 37.09
N ASP A 847 -16.98 2.13 38.00
CA ASP A 847 -16.88 0.67 37.80
C ASP A 847 -18.13 -0.01 37.14
N GLY A 848 -19.27 0.70 37.10
CA GLY A 848 -20.50 0.29 36.43
C GLY A 848 -20.59 0.53 34.91
N GLU A 849 -19.85 1.45 34.28
CA GLU A 849 -20.10 1.78 32.86
C GLU A 849 -19.72 0.65 31.88
N PHE A 850 -18.65 -0.10 32.15
CA PHE A 850 -18.29 -1.26 31.32
C PHE A 850 -19.32 -2.42 31.43
N PRO A 851 -19.78 -2.82 32.63
CA PRO A 851 -20.96 -3.66 32.79
C PRO A 851 -22.19 -3.15 32.04
N GLU A 852 -22.46 -1.84 32.03
CA GLU A 852 -23.57 -1.26 31.24
C GLU A 852 -23.35 -1.38 29.73
N MET A 853 -22.16 -1.04 29.22
CA MET A 853 -21.80 -1.16 27.80
C MET A 853 -21.97 -2.60 27.30
N VAL A 854 -21.33 -3.55 27.98
CA VAL A 854 -21.38 -4.96 27.60
C VAL A 854 -22.78 -5.54 27.86
N GLY A 855 -23.46 -5.10 28.91
CA GLY A 855 -24.89 -5.38 29.15
C GLY A 855 -25.76 -4.97 27.95
N GLY A 856 -25.52 -3.80 27.35
CA GLY A 856 -26.18 -3.36 26.12
C GLY A 856 -25.96 -4.30 24.94
N MET A 857 -24.71 -4.75 24.72
CA MET A 857 -24.37 -5.75 23.69
C MET A 857 -25.01 -7.12 23.95
N LEU A 858 -25.21 -7.47 25.22
CA LEU A 858 -25.76 -8.74 25.67
C LEU A 858 -27.30 -8.79 25.61
N ASP A 859 -27.98 -7.64 25.56
CA ASP A 859 -29.44 -7.53 25.65
C ASP A 859 -30.20 -7.87 24.34
N PHE A 860 -29.50 -8.46 23.36
CA PHE A 860 -30.01 -8.80 22.04
C PHE A 860 -30.71 -10.17 22.02
N LYS A 861 -32.03 -10.14 21.75
CA LYS A 861 -32.89 -11.34 21.84
C LYS A 861 -32.67 -12.39 20.75
N ASN A 862 -31.86 -12.13 19.73
CA ASN A 862 -31.73 -12.97 18.52
C ASN A 862 -30.30 -13.45 18.26
N ILE A 863 -29.38 -13.31 19.21
CA ILE A 863 -28.00 -13.75 19.05
C ILE A 863 -27.90 -15.27 18.89
N THR A 864 -27.15 -15.67 17.87
CA THR A 864 -26.77 -17.05 17.52
C THR A 864 -25.26 -17.21 17.46
N SER A 865 -24.49 -16.12 17.34
CA SER A 865 -23.03 -16.11 17.49
C SER A 865 -22.62 -14.92 18.34
N PHE A 866 -21.86 -15.18 19.39
CA PHE A 866 -21.33 -14.16 20.28
C PHE A 866 -19.80 -14.33 20.40
N THR A 867 -19.06 -13.25 20.22
CA THR A 867 -17.60 -13.22 20.42
C THR A 867 -17.25 -11.98 21.23
N LEU A 868 -16.56 -12.19 22.35
CA LEU A 868 -16.00 -11.11 23.16
C LEU A 868 -14.58 -11.50 23.56
N GLU A 869 -13.60 -10.74 23.08
CA GLU A 869 -12.19 -10.88 23.46
C GLU A 869 -11.69 -9.56 24.02
N VAL A 870 -11.37 -9.57 25.31
CA VAL A 870 -10.97 -8.40 26.09
C VAL A 870 -9.51 -8.58 26.51
N TYR A 871 -8.76 -7.50 26.62
CA TYR A 871 -7.39 -7.44 27.07
C TYR A 871 -7.33 -6.69 28.41
N GLU A 872 -6.41 -7.10 29.27
CA GLU A 872 -5.90 -6.43 30.47
C GLU A 872 -6.90 -5.68 31.37
N GLY A 873 -7.17 -6.25 32.56
CA GLY A 873 -7.74 -5.57 33.73
C GLY A 873 -8.57 -6.47 34.66
N GLY A 874 -9.22 -5.86 35.65
CA GLY A 874 -9.86 -6.55 36.78
C GLY A 874 -11.37 -6.76 36.62
N PHE A 875 -11.81 -8.01 36.42
CA PHE A 875 -13.19 -8.34 36.01
C PHE A 875 -14.17 -8.73 37.14
N ILE A 876 -13.99 -8.26 38.37
CA ILE A 876 -14.71 -8.79 39.56
C ILE A 876 -16.25 -8.72 39.41
N ASP A 877 -16.80 -7.61 38.93
CA ASP A 877 -18.27 -7.45 38.74
C ASP A 877 -18.77 -7.88 37.35
N PHE A 878 -17.86 -8.28 36.45
CA PHE A 878 -18.20 -8.68 35.09
C PHE A 878 -18.84 -10.08 35.03
N GLU A 879 -18.45 -10.99 35.92
CA GLU A 879 -18.88 -12.40 35.91
C GLU A 879 -20.41 -12.54 36.05
N GLU A 880 -21.04 -11.84 37.01
CA GLU A 880 -22.49 -11.90 37.21
C GLU A 880 -23.26 -11.33 36.01
N THR A 881 -22.74 -10.25 35.42
CA THR A 881 -23.31 -9.60 34.23
C THR A 881 -23.24 -10.53 33.02
N LEU A 882 -22.09 -11.15 32.78
CA LEU A 882 -21.86 -12.09 31.69
C LEU A 882 -22.73 -13.36 31.84
N LYS A 883 -22.78 -13.94 33.05
CA LYS A 883 -23.57 -15.12 33.41
C LYS A 883 -25.07 -14.93 33.21
N SER A 884 -25.64 -13.87 33.79
CA SER A 884 -27.07 -13.58 33.72
C SER A 884 -27.53 -13.33 32.28
N SER A 885 -26.68 -12.66 31.51
CA SER A 885 -26.88 -12.33 30.11
C SER A 885 -26.77 -13.51 29.16
N ILE A 886 -25.65 -14.26 29.16
CA ILE A 886 -25.45 -15.41 28.27
C ILE A 886 -26.52 -16.47 28.52
N GLY A 887 -26.97 -16.63 29.77
CA GLY A 887 -28.11 -17.50 30.10
C GLY A 887 -29.41 -17.19 29.34
N SER A 888 -29.61 -15.94 28.90
CA SER A 888 -30.81 -15.52 28.16
C SER A 888 -30.84 -15.96 26.69
N PHE A 889 -29.66 -16.09 26.05
CA PHE A 889 -29.52 -16.48 24.64
C PHE A 889 -28.87 -17.86 24.43
N ALA A 890 -28.28 -18.47 25.46
CA ALA A 890 -27.74 -19.84 25.44
C ALA A 890 -28.62 -20.89 24.72
N PRO A 891 -29.97 -20.90 24.84
CA PRO A 891 -30.83 -21.84 24.12
C PRO A 891 -30.78 -21.77 22.58
N ARG A 892 -30.17 -20.72 22.01
CA ARG A 892 -30.11 -20.43 20.56
C ARG A 892 -28.69 -20.16 20.06
N LEU A 893 -27.71 -20.19 20.95
CA LEU A 893 -26.33 -19.87 20.64
C LEU A 893 -25.65 -21.05 19.93
N GLU A 894 -25.24 -20.83 18.67
CA GLU A 894 -24.50 -21.79 17.85
C GLU A 894 -22.98 -21.59 17.98
N GLU A 895 -22.52 -20.37 18.26
CA GLU A 895 -21.10 -20.02 18.42
C GLU A 895 -20.92 -19.15 19.68
N LEU A 896 -20.03 -19.58 20.59
CA LEU A 896 -19.64 -18.82 21.78
C LEU A 896 -18.11 -18.71 21.84
N ASN A 897 -17.57 -17.52 21.63
CA ASN A 897 -16.14 -17.27 21.74
C ASN A 897 -15.91 -16.25 22.85
N LEU A 898 -15.15 -16.62 23.87
CA LEU A 898 -14.82 -15.74 24.99
C LEU A 898 -13.31 -15.83 25.26
N GLY A 899 -12.67 -14.68 25.40
CA GLY A 899 -11.25 -14.58 25.75
C GLY A 899 -10.95 -13.38 26.61
N VAL A 900 -10.08 -13.54 27.61
CA VAL A 900 -9.63 -12.42 28.45
C VAL A 900 -8.11 -12.45 28.61
N VAL A 901 -7.40 -11.62 27.86
CA VAL A 901 -5.93 -11.54 27.90
C VAL A 901 -5.49 -10.81 29.17
N THR A 902 -5.48 -11.51 30.30
CA THR A 902 -4.92 -10.99 31.56
C THR A 902 -3.40 -10.88 31.47
N GLY A 903 -2.85 -9.72 31.86
CA GLY A 903 -1.46 -9.64 32.31
C GLY A 903 -1.20 -10.53 33.53
N SER A 904 0.07 -10.70 33.91
CA SER A 904 0.51 -11.68 34.94
C SER A 904 -0.18 -11.58 36.30
N ASP A 905 -0.71 -10.40 36.62
CA ASP A 905 -1.23 -10.03 37.93
C ASP A 905 -2.78 -9.95 37.96
N GLY A 906 -3.43 -10.13 36.79
CA GLY A 906 -4.88 -10.08 36.64
C GLY A 906 -5.58 -11.34 37.18
N GLY A 907 -6.61 -11.15 38.00
CA GLY A 907 -7.43 -12.25 38.49
C GLY A 907 -8.17 -12.96 37.35
N LEU A 908 -7.91 -14.24 37.17
CA LEU A 908 -8.55 -15.09 36.16
C LEU A 908 -10.06 -15.25 36.45
N LEU A 909 -10.89 -15.33 35.40
CA LEU A 909 -12.35 -15.45 35.51
C LEU A 909 -12.81 -16.90 35.78
N ASP A 910 -13.79 -17.08 36.68
CA ASP A 910 -14.44 -18.38 36.92
C ASP A 910 -15.40 -18.74 35.77
N MET A 911 -15.07 -19.81 35.05
CA MET A 911 -15.91 -20.37 33.98
C MET A 911 -17.05 -21.25 34.47
N THR A 912 -17.05 -21.67 35.73
CA THR A 912 -18.05 -22.57 36.32
C THR A 912 -19.51 -22.15 36.03
N PRO A 913 -19.90 -20.86 36.12
CA PRO A 913 -21.25 -20.42 35.77
C PRO A 913 -21.62 -20.66 34.30
N LEU A 914 -20.70 -20.37 33.38
CA LEU A 914 -20.94 -20.50 31.93
C LEU A 914 -20.97 -21.96 31.49
N LEU A 915 -20.15 -22.81 32.11
CA LEU A 915 -20.15 -24.26 31.92
C LEU A 915 -21.46 -24.91 32.43
N GLN A 916 -22.13 -24.33 33.43
CA GLN A 916 -23.41 -24.82 33.94
C GLN A 916 -24.60 -24.52 33.02
N LEU A 917 -24.47 -23.58 32.09
CA LEU A 917 -25.51 -23.27 31.11
C LEU A 917 -25.70 -24.40 30.09
N ASN A 918 -26.88 -24.44 29.47
CA ASN A 918 -27.27 -25.44 28.49
C ASN A 918 -27.45 -24.81 27.10
N TYR A 919 -26.62 -25.23 26.16
CA TYR A 919 -26.53 -24.69 24.81
C TYR A 919 -26.92 -25.77 23.78
N PRO A 920 -28.22 -26.06 23.60
CA PRO A 920 -28.71 -27.24 22.87
C PRO A 920 -28.40 -27.25 21.36
N VAL A 921 -27.82 -26.17 20.83
CA VAL A 921 -27.46 -26.01 19.42
C VAL A 921 -26.01 -25.51 19.22
N LEU A 922 -25.17 -25.55 20.27
CA LEU A 922 -23.78 -25.07 20.21
C LEU A 922 -22.94 -25.93 19.27
N LYS A 923 -22.31 -25.29 18.28
CA LYS A 923 -21.44 -25.88 17.26
C LYS A 923 -19.99 -25.44 17.42
N SER A 924 -19.74 -24.21 17.85
CA SER A 924 -18.38 -23.71 18.10
C SER A 924 -18.25 -23.14 19.50
N ILE A 925 -17.12 -23.43 20.15
CA ILE A 925 -16.69 -22.73 21.35
C ILE A 925 -15.22 -22.32 21.25
N TYR A 926 -14.87 -21.12 21.70
CA TYR A 926 -13.51 -20.67 21.96
C TYR A 926 -13.40 -20.17 23.40
N MET A 927 -12.37 -20.64 24.11
CA MET A 927 -12.01 -20.23 25.47
C MET A 927 -10.52 -19.86 25.51
N ARG A 928 -10.21 -18.58 25.72
CA ARG A 928 -8.85 -18.04 25.96
C ARG A 928 -8.72 -17.48 27.38
N ASN A 929 -7.67 -17.92 28.09
CA ASN A 929 -7.20 -17.37 29.38
C ASN A 929 -8.28 -17.35 30.50
N TRP A 930 -8.41 -18.46 31.25
CA TRP A 930 -9.45 -18.65 32.29
C TRP A 930 -8.87 -19.23 33.57
N ASP A 931 -9.61 -19.21 34.69
CA ASP A 931 -9.08 -19.76 35.94
C ASP A 931 -9.04 -21.30 35.95
N LYS A 932 -7.98 -21.85 35.36
CA LYS A 932 -7.63 -23.26 35.44
C LYS A 932 -7.40 -23.74 36.88
N TYR A 933 -6.95 -22.88 37.79
CA TYR A 933 -6.68 -23.26 39.18
C TYR A 933 -7.96 -23.32 40.02
N GLY A 934 -8.99 -22.56 39.64
CA GLY A 934 -10.32 -22.56 40.26
C GLY A 934 -11.30 -23.61 39.72
N VAL A 935 -11.26 -23.95 38.42
CA VAL A 935 -12.30 -24.77 37.77
C VAL A 935 -11.94 -26.26 37.70
N ASP A 936 -12.76 -27.08 38.37
CA ASP A 936 -12.66 -28.55 38.32
C ASP A 936 -12.86 -29.12 36.90
N VAL A 937 -11.96 -30.02 36.48
CA VAL A 937 -12.07 -30.84 35.26
C VAL A 937 -13.42 -31.56 35.15
N GLU A 938 -14.04 -31.95 36.27
CA GLU A 938 -15.38 -32.55 36.26
C GLU A 938 -16.47 -31.62 35.69
N ASN A 939 -16.33 -30.29 35.85
CA ASN A 939 -17.25 -29.30 35.29
C ASN A 939 -17.12 -29.23 33.77
N PHE A 940 -15.89 -29.14 33.24
CA PHE A 940 -15.64 -29.19 31.79
C PHE A 940 -16.11 -30.52 31.20
N MET A 941 -15.75 -31.65 31.82
CA MET A 941 -16.20 -32.98 31.38
C MET A 941 -17.72 -33.14 31.41
N SER A 942 -18.40 -32.50 32.35
CA SER A 942 -19.87 -32.43 32.38
C SER A 942 -20.44 -31.53 31.29
N PHE A 943 -19.79 -30.41 30.97
CA PHE A 943 -20.14 -29.53 29.86
C PHE A 943 -19.99 -30.23 28.51
N TRP A 944 -18.85 -30.87 28.22
CA TRP A 944 -18.61 -31.59 26.97
C TRP A 944 -19.66 -32.70 26.72
N LYS A 945 -20.00 -33.47 27.76
CA LYS A 945 -21.05 -34.51 27.70
C LYS A 945 -22.45 -33.95 27.41
N ARG A 946 -22.74 -32.70 27.77
CA ARG A 946 -24.02 -32.03 27.47
C ARG A 946 -24.13 -31.50 26.03
N HIS A 947 -23.01 -31.28 25.35
CA HIS A 947 -22.98 -30.57 24.06
C HIS A 947 -22.42 -31.42 22.90
N PRO A 948 -23.07 -32.53 22.53
CA PRO A 948 -22.63 -33.41 21.43
C PRO A 948 -22.77 -32.76 20.03
N THR A 949 -23.37 -31.57 19.93
CA THR A 949 -23.51 -30.78 18.70
C THR A 949 -22.24 -30.01 18.31
N LEU A 950 -21.22 -29.97 19.18
CA LEU A 950 -19.96 -29.27 18.92
C LEU A 950 -19.24 -29.85 17.70
N GLU A 951 -18.95 -28.97 16.75
CA GLU A 951 -18.18 -29.20 15.52
C GLU A 951 -16.78 -28.56 15.60
N SER A 952 -16.61 -27.53 16.43
CA SER A 952 -15.37 -26.76 16.61
C SER A 952 -15.12 -26.47 18.10
N ILE A 953 -13.91 -26.77 18.57
CA ILE A 953 -13.44 -26.46 19.92
C ILE A 953 -12.08 -25.77 19.81
N LYS A 954 -11.99 -24.56 20.37
CA LYS A 954 -10.74 -23.80 20.51
C LYS A 954 -10.45 -23.53 21.99
N LEU A 955 -9.23 -23.84 22.41
CA LEU A 955 -8.74 -23.83 23.79
C LEU A 955 -7.31 -23.27 23.74
N GLN A 956 -7.00 -22.32 24.63
CA GLN A 956 -5.67 -21.71 24.70
C GLN A 956 -4.79 -22.30 25.80
N GLU A 957 -5.39 -22.75 26.90
CA GLU A 957 -4.69 -23.32 28.05
C GLU A 957 -4.86 -24.84 28.11
N GLN A 958 -4.24 -25.50 29.09
CA GLN A 958 -4.25 -26.96 29.20
C GLN A 958 -5.14 -27.48 30.32
N GLY A 959 -5.68 -28.69 30.18
CA GLY A 959 -6.36 -29.42 31.26
C GLY A 959 -7.88 -29.29 31.24
N TYR A 960 -8.46 -29.11 30.05
CA TYR A 960 -9.92 -29.06 29.87
C TYR A 960 -10.55 -30.45 29.71
N PHE A 961 -9.74 -31.51 29.61
CA PHE A 961 -10.17 -32.90 29.46
C PHE A 961 -9.53 -33.84 30.51
N SER A 962 -10.28 -34.87 30.93
CA SER A 962 -9.77 -35.94 31.79
C SER A 962 -9.26 -37.14 30.99
N GLU A 963 -8.36 -37.94 31.59
CA GLU A 963 -7.84 -39.19 30.99
C GLU A 963 -8.97 -40.20 30.64
N ASP A 964 -10.06 -40.18 31.41
CA ASP A 964 -11.24 -41.04 31.19
C ASP A 964 -11.97 -40.79 29.85
N VAL A 965 -11.65 -39.70 29.12
CA VAL A 965 -12.25 -39.39 27.80
C VAL A 965 -12.16 -40.56 26.84
N ALA A 966 -11.05 -41.30 26.82
CA ALA A 966 -10.85 -42.45 25.95
C ALA A 966 -11.87 -43.59 26.20
N GLY A 967 -12.48 -43.65 27.39
CA GLY A 967 -13.52 -44.62 27.75
C GLY A 967 -14.95 -44.21 27.38
N ILE A 968 -15.18 -42.96 26.93
CA ILE A 968 -16.52 -42.43 26.67
C ILE A 968 -16.95 -42.72 25.23
N GLN A 969 -17.86 -43.68 25.06
CA GLN A 969 -18.43 -44.00 23.75
C GLN A 969 -19.20 -42.80 23.16
N ASN A 970 -18.93 -42.47 21.89
CA ASN A 970 -19.55 -41.37 21.13
C ASN A 970 -19.37 -39.99 21.80
N PHE A 971 -18.23 -39.73 22.44
CA PHE A 971 -17.86 -38.39 22.89
C PHE A 971 -17.66 -37.45 21.69
N LEU A 972 -18.23 -36.25 21.74
CA LEU A 972 -18.12 -35.18 20.72
C LEU A 972 -18.17 -35.68 19.25
N PRO A 973 -19.24 -36.39 18.84
CA PRO A 973 -19.27 -37.16 17.59
C PRO A 973 -19.34 -36.30 16.31
N ASN A 974 -19.47 -34.99 16.44
CA ASN A 974 -19.50 -34.04 15.32
C ASN A 974 -18.23 -33.17 15.21
N LEU A 975 -17.26 -33.34 16.12
CA LEU A 975 -16.05 -32.52 16.19
C LEU A 975 -15.18 -32.69 14.93
N LYS A 976 -14.95 -31.59 14.20
CA LYS A 976 -14.16 -31.50 12.97
C LYS A 976 -12.95 -30.59 13.10
N HIS A 977 -13.03 -29.59 13.98
CA HIS A 977 -11.99 -28.59 14.17
C HIS A 977 -11.59 -28.59 15.65
N LEU A 978 -10.32 -28.89 15.92
CA LEU A 978 -9.74 -28.83 17.26
C LEU A 978 -8.55 -27.89 17.26
N THR A 979 -8.47 -27.03 18.26
CA THR A 979 -7.41 -26.05 18.48
C THR A 979 -7.14 -26.07 19.97
N ALA A 980 -6.06 -26.72 20.41
CA ALA A 980 -5.81 -26.98 21.83
C ALA A 980 -4.33 -27.28 22.10
N PRO A 981 -3.83 -27.07 23.32
CA PRO A 981 -2.49 -27.51 23.70
C PRO A 981 -2.30 -29.03 23.64
N PHE A 982 -1.04 -29.44 23.53
CA PHE A 982 -0.64 -30.83 23.33
C PHE A 982 -1.30 -31.81 24.32
N LYS A 983 -1.35 -31.45 25.60
CA LYS A 983 -1.94 -32.27 26.67
C LYS A 983 -3.41 -32.61 26.42
N ASP A 984 -4.22 -31.64 25.99
CA ASP A 984 -5.64 -31.85 25.71
C ASP A 984 -5.86 -32.60 24.37
N VAL A 985 -5.05 -32.30 23.35
CA VAL A 985 -5.02 -33.08 22.09
C VAL A 985 -4.70 -34.56 22.38
N ARG A 986 -3.75 -34.82 23.29
CA ARG A 986 -3.32 -36.15 23.73
C ARG A 986 -4.39 -36.91 24.51
N MET A 987 -5.31 -36.23 25.21
CA MET A 987 -6.51 -36.84 25.80
C MET A 987 -7.60 -37.14 24.76
N LEU A 988 -7.65 -36.39 23.67
CA LEU A 988 -8.63 -36.51 22.59
C LEU A 988 -8.22 -37.46 21.45
N VAL A 989 -7.14 -38.24 21.61
CA VAL A 989 -6.63 -39.24 20.63
C VAL A 989 -7.72 -40.01 19.89
N SER A 990 -8.72 -40.52 20.61
CA SER A 990 -9.81 -41.32 20.04
C SER A 990 -10.68 -40.57 19.02
N LEU A 991 -10.67 -39.23 19.03
CA LEU A 991 -11.42 -38.37 18.13
C LEU A 991 -10.57 -37.73 17.03
N LEU A 992 -9.24 -37.82 17.06
CA LEU A 992 -8.40 -37.09 16.10
C LEU A 992 -8.63 -37.55 14.65
N HIS A 993 -8.95 -38.84 14.45
CA HIS A 993 -9.18 -39.43 13.13
C HIS A 993 -10.37 -38.83 12.34
N GLN A 994 -11.36 -38.23 13.01
CA GLN A 994 -12.51 -37.57 12.37
C GLN A 994 -12.29 -36.07 12.08
N LEU A 995 -11.18 -35.49 12.57
CA LEU A 995 -10.88 -34.07 12.37
C LEU A 995 -10.55 -33.75 10.92
N THR A 996 -10.99 -32.57 10.49
CA THR A 996 -10.61 -31.91 9.24
C THR A 996 -9.54 -30.84 9.50
N SER A 997 -9.53 -30.22 10.69
CA SER A 997 -8.53 -29.25 11.13
C SER A 997 -8.05 -29.57 12.55
N LEU A 998 -6.74 -29.48 12.77
CA LEU A 998 -6.09 -29.68 14.08
C LEU A 998 -5.03 -28.60 14.28
N SER A 999 -5.10 -27.87 15.38
CA SER A 999 -4.02 -26.96 15.81
C SER A 999 -3.54 -27.40 17.18
N ILE A 1000 -2.26 -27.76 17.26
CA ILE A 1000 -1.58 -28.20 18.47
C ILE A 1000 -0.68 -27.08 18.95
N TYR A 1001 -0.84 -26.66 20.19
CA TYR A 1001 0.04 -25.69 20.84
C TYR A 1001 0.82 -26.32 21.98
N ASP A 1002 1.73 -25.54 22.57
CA ASP A 1002 2.54 -25.91 23.72
C ASP A 1002 3.27 -27.25 23.56
N SER A 1003 3.66 -27.56 22.32
CA SER A 1003 4.23 -28.86 21.99
C SER A 1003 5.75 -28.82 22.05
N LEU A 1004 6.34 -29.68 22.88
CA LEU A 1004 7.77 -29.74 23.14
C LEU A 1004 8.43 -30.81 22.26
N LYS A 1005 9.51 -30.44 21.56
CA LYS A 1005 10.39 -31.34 20.77
C LYS A 1005 9.62 -32.41 19.98
N SER A 1006 9.72 -33.68 20.40
CA SER A 1006 9.16 -34.84 19.69
C SER A 1006 7.73 -35.23 20.08
N GLN A 1007 7.01 -34.40 20.85
CA GLN A 1007 5.66 -34.70 21.32
C GLN A 1007 4.64 -35.01 20.21
N VAL A 1008 4.65 -34.27 19.10
CA VAL A 1008 3.73 -34.53 17.97
C VAL A 1008 4.10 -35.82 17.21
N PRO A 1009 5.38 -36.09 16.86
CA PRO A 1009 5.82 -37.41 16.40
C PRO A 1009 5.44 -38.55 17.35
N TYR A 1010 5.60 -38.36 18.66
CA TYR A 1010 5.20 -39.32 19.68
C TYR A 1010 3.69 -39.60 19.63
N LEU A 1011 2.86 -38.55 19.59
CA LEU A 1011 1.41 -38.65 19.44
C LEU A 1011 1.03 -39.43 18.17
N PHE A 1012 1.65 -39.08 17.05
CA PHE A 1012 1.36 -39.66 15.74
C PHE A 1012 1.78 -41.14 15.66
N CYS A 1013 2.99 -41.48 16.10
CA CYS A 1013 3.53 -42.83 16.01
C CYS A 1013 2.93 -43.79 17.05
N THR A 1014 2.68 -43.31 18.28
CA THR A 1014 2.30 -44.18 19.41
C THR A 1014 0.79 -44.39 19.49
N PHE A 1015 0.01 -43.36 19.15
CA PHE A 1015 -1.45 -43.37 19.38
C PHE A 1015 -2.29 -43.32 18.09
N LEU A 1016 -1.70 -42.96 16.95
CA LEU A 1016 -2.40 -42.81 15.67
C LEU A 1016 -1.75 -43.66 14.54
N PRO A 1017 -1.57 -44.98 14.71
CA PRO A 1017 -0.91 -45.83 13.72
C PRO A 1017 -1.67 -45.95 12.38
N GLU A 1018 -2.97 -45.60 12.35
CA GLU A 1018 -3.78 -45.53 11.13
C GLU A 1018 -3.74 -44.14 10.45
N GLY A 1019 -3.08 -43.17 11.07
CA GLY A 1019 -2.99 -41.79 10.59
C GLY A 1019 -4.24 -40.94 10.85
N LEU A 1020 -4.25 -39.78 10.22
CA LEU A 1020 -5.31 -38.76 10.25
C LEU A 1020 -5.84 -38.55 8.82
N PRO A 1021 -6.56 -39.53 8.23
CA PRO A 1021 -6.89 -39.55 6.80
C PRO A 1021 -7.88 -38.46 6.38
N HIS A 1022 -8.59 -37.83 7.31
CA HIS A 1022 -9.52 -36.73 7.04
C HIS A 1022 -8.91 -35.34 7.26
N LEU A 1023 -7.71 -35.26 7.83
CA LEU A 1023 -7.07 -34.00 8.15
C LEU A 1023 -6.62 -33.27 6.88
N LYS A 1024 -7.02 -32.01 6.79
CA LYS A 1024 -6.70 -31.07 5.71
C LYS A 1024 -5.88 -29.88 6.18
N SER A 1025 -5.99 -29.51 7.44
CA SER A 1025 -5.29 -28.36 8.02
C SER A 1025 -4.65 -28.76 9.33
N LEU A 1026 -3.35 -28.48 9.47
CA LEU A 1026 -2.56 -28.79 10.66
C LEU A 1026 -1.74 -27.56 11.05
N THR A 1027 -1.92 -27.08 12.27
CA THR A 1027 -0.96 -26.18 12.93
C THR A 1027 -0.21 -26.95 13.99
N VAL A 1028 1.10 -26.77 14.07
CA VAL A 1028 1.88 -27.07 15.26
C VAL A 1028 2.62 -25.81 15.69
N ASN A 1029 2.43 -25.41 16.94
CA ASN A 1029 3.27 -24.43 17.62
C ASN A 1029 4.19 -25.13 18.63
N HIS A 1030 5.49 -24.87 18.51
CA HIS A 1030 6.52 -25.36 19.40
C HIS A 1030 7.00 -24.26 20.34
N LEU A 1031 6.84 -24.51 21.64
CA LEU A 1031 7.49 -23.68 22.65
C LEU A 1031 9.00 -23.93 22.65
N PRO A 1032 9.83 -22.90 22.79
CA PRO A 1032 11.23 -23.04 23.12
C PRO A 1032 11.31 -23.63 24.53
N GLY A 1033 12.34 -24.45 24.79
CA GLY A 1033 12.37 -25.31 25.97
C GLY A 1033 12.03 -24.60 27.28
N MET A 1034 10.83 -24.88 27.79
CA MET A 1034 10.36 -24.34 29.07
C MET A 1034 11.38 -24.66 30.18
N THR A 1035 11.62 -23.70 31.07
CA THR A 1035 12.48 -23.96 32.23
C THR A 1035 11.87 -25.08 33.08
N SER A 1036 12.71 -26.01 33.53
CA SER A 1036 12.33 -27.38 33.93
C SER A 1036 11.54 -27.54 35.24
N GLN A 1037 10.67 -26.60 35.61
CA GLN A 1037 9.91 -26.64 36.86
C GLN A 1037 8.58 -27.41 36.73
N ASP A 1038 8.04 -27.51 35.52
CA ASP A 1038 6.72 -28.08 35.23
C ASP A 1038 6.84 -29.52 34.66
N ILE A 1039 7.12 -30.48 35.55
CA ILE A 1039 7.46 -31.88 35.22
C ILE A 1039 6.31 -32.64 34.51
N ASP A 1040 5.06 -32.24 34.73
CA ASP A 1040 3.86 -32.89 34.16
C ASP A 1040 3.66 -32.62 32.65
N TYR A 1041 4.55 -31.87 32.01
CA TYR A 1041 4.50 -31.49 30.59
C TYR A 1041 5.40 -32.36 29.70
N MET A 1042 6.26 -33.20 30.29
CA MET A 1042 7.34 -33.91 29.60
C MET A 1042 6.91 -35.19 28.83
N GLU A 1043 5.62 -35.60 28.84
CA GLU A 1043 5.20 -36.85 28.17
C GLU A 1043 5.48 -36.76 26.66
N GLY A 1044 6.42 -37.57 26.17
CA GLY A 1044 6.77 -37.61 24.74
C GLY A 1044 7.82 -36.60 24.28
N GLU A 1045 8.37 -35.76 25.16
CA GLU A 1045 9.39 -34.76 24.80
C GLU A 1045 10.74 -35.39 24.42
N ASP A 1046 11.15 -36.45 25.14
CA ASP A 1046 12.37 -37.22 24.88
C ASP A 1046 12.07 -38.48 24.04
N TRP A 1047 10.95 -38.51 23.32
CA TRP A 1047 10.61 -39.65 22.45
C TRP A 1047 11.59 -39.73 21.27
N THR A 1048 11.98 -40.96 20.92
CA THR A 1048 12.89 -41.29 19.81
C THR A 1048 12.41 -42.56 19.11
N ASP A 1049 12.67 -42.68 17.81
CA ASP A 1049 12.22 -43.81 16.97
C ASP A 1049 12.63 -45.18 17.56
N GLU A 1050 13.84 -45.25 18.12
CA GLU A 1050 14.44 -46.47 18.70
C GLU A 1050 13.67 -46.99 19.93
N SER A 1051 12.89 -46.14 20.61
CA SER A 1051 12.04 -46.54 21.73
C SER A 1051 10.94 -47.54 21.36
N THR A 1052 10.65 -47.70 20.06
CA THR A 1052 9.68 -48.68 19.55
C THR A 1052 10.28 -50.09 19.33
N SER A 1053 11.61 -50.23 19.34
CA SER A 1053 12.32 -51.49 19.07
C SER A 1053 13.08 -52.02 20.28
N ASP A 1054 12.45 -52.98 20.97
CA ASP A 1054 13.00 -53.84 22.03
C ASP A 1054 13.52 -53.15 23.32
N LEU A 1055 12.72 -53.32 24.39
CA LEU A 1055 12.90 -52.79 25.75
C LEU A 1055 14.07 -53.44 26.55
N ASP A 1056 15.33 -53.25 26.13
CA ASP A 1056 16.50 -53.80 26.84
C ASP A 1056 17.55 -52.75 27.27
N GLY A 1057 17.13 -51.82 28.14
CA GLY A 1057 17.89 -51.60 29.39
C GLY A 1057 18.98 -50.51 29.45
N GLY A 1058 18.98 -49.49 28.58
CA GLY A 1058 19.86 -48.32 28.72
C GLY A 1058 19.08 -47.00 28.66
N PRO A 1059 19.43 -45.97 29.46
CA PRO A 1059 18.97 -44.61 29.19
C PRO A 1059 19.62 -44.15 27.88
N ALA A 1060 18.84 -44.13 26.80
CA ALA A 1060 19.28 -43.56 25.55
C ALA A 1060 19.71 -42.11 25.80
N SER A 1061 20.91 -41.75 25.35
CA SER A 1061 21.31 -40.34 25.31
C SER A 1061 20.30 -39.61 24.44
N GLY A 1062 19.53 -38.68 25.03
CA GLY A 1062 18.41 -38.00 24.40
C GLY A 1062 18.83 -37.20 23.17
N GLY A 1063 18.92 -37.89 22.03
CA GLY A 1063 19.15 -37.29 20.73
C GLY A 1063 17.84 -36.67 20.27
N GLU A 1064 17.85 -35.36 20.10
CA GLU A 1064 16.74 -34.61 19.55
C GLU A 1064 16.32 -35.19 18.19
N ILE A 1065 15.02 -35.36 17.96
CA ILE A 1065 14.52 -35.80 16.66
C ILE A 1065 14.81 -34.69 15.66
N SER A 1066 15.75 -34.96 14.74
CA SER A 1066 16.01 -34.09 13.60
C SER A 1066 14.70 -33.73 12.89
N SER A 1067 14.46 -32.45 12.68
CA SER A 1067 13.24 -31.89 12.10
C SER A 1067 12.86 -32.50 10.75
N SER A 1068 13.85 -33.00 9.99
CA SER A 1068 13.64 -33.86 8.82
C SER A 1068 12.76 -35.08 9.16
N ARG A 1069 13.12 -35.87 10.18
CA ARG A 1069 12.29 -37.03 10.60
C ARG A 1069 10.93 -36.59 11.12
N TYR A 1070 10.89 -35.50 11.89
CA TYR A 1070 9.65 -34.91 12.40
C TYR A 1070 8.62 -34.70 11.28
N LEU A 1071 9.04 -34.08 10.18
CA LEU A 1071 8.19 -33.80 9.02
C LEU A 1071 7.82 -35.04 8.22
N GLY A 1072 8.72 -36.03 8.16
CA GLY A 1072 8.40 -37.37 7.63
C GLY A 1072 7.24 -38.03 8.38
N TYR A 1073 7.17 -37.87 9.71
CA TYR A 1073 6.03 -38.33 10.51
C TYR A 1073 4.75 -37.53 10.22
N VAL A 1074 4.83 -36.20 10.14
CA VAL A 1074 3.67 -35.36 9.78
C VAL A 1074 3.08 -35.79 8.43
N ALA A 1075 3.90 -35.90 7.39
CA ALA A 1075 3.44 -36.26 6.04
C ALA A 1075 2.91 -37.70 5.94
N GLY A 1076 3.55 -38.65 6.65
CA GLY A 1076 3.09 -40.04 6.71
C GLY A 1076 1.74 -40.18 7.42
N THR A 1077 1.53 -39.43 8.50
CA THR A 1077 0.31 -39.49 9.32
C THR A 1077 -0.84 -38.69 8.70
N ALA A 1078 -0.59 -37.54 8.07
CA ALA A 1078 -1.60 -36.68 7.46
C ALA A 1078 -1.42 -36.56 5.93
N PRO A 1079 -1.59 -37.64 5.14
CA PRO A 1079 -1.27 -37.65 3.70
C PRO A 1079 -2.21 -36.80 2.82
N ASN A 1080 -3.32 -36.30 3.38
CA ASN A 1080 -4.33 -35.50 2.68
C ASN A 1080 -4.26 -34.00 3.00
N LEU A 1081 -3.21 -33.57 3.70
CA LEU A 1081 -3.02 -32.19 4.17
C LEU A 1081 -2.99 -31.19 3.01
N GLU A 1082 -3.85 -30.16 3.08
CA GLU A 1082 -3.94 -29.04 2.13
C GLU A 1082 -3.28 -27.78 2.68
N GLU A 1083 -3.23 -27.62 4.01
CA GLU A 1083 -2.62 -26.51 4.73
C GLU A 1083 -1.74 -27.04 5.88
N PHE A 1084 -0.53 -26.52 6.02
CA PHE A 1084 0.37 -26.84 7.13
C PHE A 1084 1.00 -25.57 7.68
N ALA A 1085 0.93 -25.40 9.00
CA ALA A 1085 1.61 -24.34 9.72
C ALA A 1085 2.56 -24.96 10.76
N TRP A 1086 3.85 -24.65 10.66
CA TRP A 1086 4.88 -25.17 11.55
C TRP A 1086 5.62 -24.00 12.20
N ILE A 1087 5.15 -23.61 13.38
CA ILE A 1087 5.62 -22.46 14.13
C ILE A 1087 6.61 -22.98 15.17
N GLN A 1088 7.86 -22.52 15.10
CA GLN A 1088 8.93 -22.90 16.02
C GLN A 1088 9.71 -21.65 16.39
N GLU A 1089 9.77 -21.31 17.67
CA GLU A 1089 10.30 -20.02 18.13
C GLU A 1089 11.78 -19.74 17.80
N ALA A 1090 12.60 -20.76 17.58
CA ALA A 1090 14.07 -20.65 17.51
C ALA A 1090 14.67 -21.19 16.20
N THR A 1091 14.09 -20.83 15.06
CA THR A 1091 14.65 -21.09 13.72
C THR A 1091 15.52 -19.93 13.29
N ASN A 1092 16.78 -20.15 12.85
CA ASN A 1092 17.67 -19.09 12.39
C ASN A 1092 17.30 -18.61 10.95
N GLY A 1093 16.06 -18.15 10.77
CA GLY A 1093 15.50 -17.73 9.49
C GLY A 1093 14.96 -18.85 8.59
N ALA A 1094 14.43 -18.44 7.43
CA ALA A 1094 13.67 -19.29 6.52
C ALA A 1094 14.48 -20.36 5.77
N GLU A 1095 15.81 -20.18 5.62
CA GLU A 1095 16.68 -21.16 4.96
C GLU A 1095 16.93 -22.38 5.85
N ASP A 1096 17.11 -22.18 7.16
CA ASP A 1096 17.19 -23.27 8.14
C ASP A 1096 15.92 -24.14 8.11
N VAL A 1097 14.75 -23.50 8.07
CA VAL A 1097 13.46 -24.20 7.90
C VAL A 1097 13.45 -24.94 6.57
N TYR A 1098 13.90 -24.31 5.48
CA TYR A 1098 13.92 -24.94 4.16
C TYR A 1098 14.82 -26.18 4.12
N GLU A 1099 16.05 -26.12 4.65
CA GLU A 1099 16.97 -27.26 4.68
C GLU A 1099 16.39 -28.44 5.48
N GLN A 1100 15.72 -28.15 6.60
CA GLN A 1100 15.03 -29.13 7.43
C GLN A 1100 13.83 -29.76 6.69
N MET A 1101 13.07 -28.96 5.93
CA MET A 1101 11.85 -29.40 5.23
C MET A 1101 12.09 -30.10 3.89
N ASN A 1102 13.06 -29.63 3.10
CA ASN A 1102 13.22 -29.96 1.69
C ASN A 1102 13.17 -31.46 1.37
N PRO A 1103 13.81 -32.37 2.15
CA PRO A 1103 13.74 -33.81 1.88
C PRO A 1103 12.32 -34.41 1.96
N HIS A 1104 11.38 -33.74 2.64
CA HIS A 1104 10.03 -34.25 2.93
C HIS A 1104 8.92 -33.50 2.21
N LEU A 1105 9.15 -32.27 1.74
CA LEU A 1105 8.17 -31.52 0.92
C LEU A 1105 7.54 -32.34 -0.23
N PRO A 1106 8.28 -33.18 -0.99
CA PRO A 1106 7.70 -34.01 -2.05
C PRO A 1106 6.70 -35.08 -1.57
N THR A 1107 6.70 -35.42 -0.28
CA THR A 1107 5.77 -36.40 0.31
C THR A 1107 4.38 -35.81 0.58
N PHE A 1108 4.27 -34.48 0.69
CA PHE A 1108 3.01 -33.78 0.88
C PHE A 1108 2.23 -33.64 -0.44
N THR A 1109 1.60 -34.74 -0.88
CA THR A 1109 0.94 -34.84 -2.21
C THR A 1109 -0.28 -33.93 -2.44
N ARG A 1110 -0.67 -33.11 -1.46
CA ARG A 1110 -1.84 -32.20 -1.51
C ARG A 1110 -1.63 -30.82 -0.92
N LEU A 1111 -0.44 -30.53 -0.38
CA LEU A 1111 -0.18 -29.28 0.34
C LEU A 1111 -0.20 -28.10 -0.63
N LYS A 1112 -1.08 -27.14 -0.35
CA LYS A 1112 -1.26 -25.90 -1.12
C LYS A 1112 -0.71 -24.69 -0.39
N ARG A 1113 -0.82 -24.68 0.95
CA ARG A 1113 -0.38 -23.54 1.75
C ARG A 1113 0.50 -23.99 2.89
N PHE A 1114 1.71 -23.43 2.93
CA PHE A 1114 2.67 -23.68 3.99
C PHE A 1114 2.93 -22.39 4.76
N PHE A 1115 2.91 -22.46 6.09
CA PHE A 1115 3.22 -21.35 6.98
C PHE A 1115 4.32 -21.78 7.95
N TYR A 1116 5.26 -20.89 8.23
CA TYR A 1116 6.30 -21.12 9.24
C TYR A 1116 6.50 -19.88 10.12
N HIS A 1117 7.11 -20.05 11.28
CA HIS A 1117 7.56 -18.90 12.07
C HIS A 1117 8.77 -18.27 11.38
N GLY A 1118 8.77 -16.94 11.24
CA GLY A 1118 9.94 -16.24 10.74
C GLY A 1118 10.08 -14.86 11.34
N GLU A 1119 11.15 -14.21 10.90
CA GLU A 1119 11.74 -13.04 11.53
C GLU A 1119 11.38 -11.73 10.82
N LEU A 1120 10.70 -11.79 9.66
CA LEU A 1120 10.44 -10.65 8.78
C LEU A 1120 9.90 -9.44 9.55
N ARG A 1121 10.73 -8.42 9.68
CA ARG A 1121 10.45 -7.25 10.48
C ARG A 1121 9.73 -6.24 9.62
N LYS A 1122 8.60 -5.77 10.13
CA LYS A 1122 8.20 -4.40 9.80
C LYS A 1122 9.03 -3.49 10.67
N ASP A 1123 9.61 -2.48 10.05
CA ASP A 1123 9.98 -1.28 10.78
C ASP A 1123 8.71 -0.70 11.40
N PHE A 1124 8.74 -0.45 12.71
CA PHE A 1124 7.59 0.05 13.46
C PHE A 1124 7.30 1.52 13.14
N GLU A 1125 8.30 2.30 12.70
CA GLU A 1125 8.15 3.73 12.42
C GLU A 1125 7.60 3.96 11.01
N THR A 1126 8.13 3.27 10.01
CA THR A 1126 7.70 3.43 8.60
C THR A 1126 6.56 2.49 8.20
N GLY A 1127 6.38 1.36 8.90
CA GLY A 1127 5.49 0.27 8.51
C GLY A 1127 5.93 -0.50 7.26
N GLU A 1128 7.10 -0.16 6.70
CA GLU A 1128 7.71 -0.82 5.55
C GLU A 1128 8.42 -2.11 5.99
N VAL A 1129 8.74 -2.95 5.01
CA VAL A 1129 9.41 -4.24 5.21
C VAL A 1129 10.71 -4.18 4.44
N ASP A 1130 11.81 -4.63 5.04
CA ASP A 1130 13.11 -4.74 4.39
C ASP A 1130 13.01 -5.54 3.08
N GLU A 1131 13.41 -4.92 1.96
CA GLU A 1131 13.38 -5.56 0.64
C GLU A 1131 14.28 -6.80 0.59
N ALA A 1132 15.39 -6.83 1.34
CA ALA A 1132 16.28 -7.99 1.43
C ALA A 1132 15.59 -9.17 2.13
N GLU A 1133 14.81 -8.92 3.19
CA GLU A 1133 14.00 -9.94 3.86
C GLU A 1133 12.86 -10.42 2.93
N VAL A 1134 12.22 -9.52 2.18
CA VAL A 1134 11.20 -9.86 1.17
C VAL A 1134 11.77 -10.76 0.08
N ASP A 1135 12.93 -10.42 -0.49
CA ASP A 1135 13.56 -11.19 -1.56
C ASP A 1135 14.07 -12.54 -1.05
N TYR A 1136 14.58 -12.58 0.18
CA TYR A 1136 14.94 -13.83 0.85
C TYR A 1136 13.72 -14.74 1.08
N LEU A 1137 12.60 -14.19 1.56
CA LEU A 1137 11.31 -14.89 1.68
C LEU A 1137 10.81 -15.38 0.31
N MET A 1138 10.84 -14.55 -0.74
CA MET A 1138 10.41 -14.93 -2.09
C MET A 1138 11.30 -16.01 -2.72
N LYS A 1139 12.63 -15.91 -2.55
CA LYS A 1139 13.63 -16.89 -2.96
C LYS A 1139 13.38 -18.24 -2.28
N ASN A 1140 13.16 -18.26 -0.96
CA ASN A 1140 12.88 -19.49 -0.24
C ASN A 1140 11.49 -20.07 -0.61
N ALA A 1141 10.45 -19.23 -0.72
CA ALA A 1141 9.12 -19.63 -1.20
C ALA A 1141 9.16 -20.32 -2.57
N ARG A 1142 10.00 -19.84 -3.50
CA ARG A 1142 10.28 -20.52 -4.77
C ARG A 1142 10.86 -21.92 -4.55
N LYS A 1143 11.90 -22.06 -3.72
CA LYS A 1143 12.50 -23.38 -3.40
C LYS A 1143 11.45 -24.35 -2.82
N TYR A 1144 10.61 -23.90 -1.88
CA TYR A 1144 9.50 -24.69 -1.34
C TYR A 1144 8.53 -25.15 -2.43
N ALA A 1145 8.19 -24.27 -3.37
CA ALA A 1145 7.25 -24.54 -4.46
C ALA A 1145 7.80 -25.44 -5.58
N GLU A 1146 9.12 -25.45 -5.77
CA GLU A 1146 9.80 -26.39 -6.67
C GLU A 1146 9.85 -27.81 -6.05
N ALA A 1147 10.01 -27.92 -4.72
CA ALA A 1147 9.96 -29.18 -3.99
C ALA A 1147 8.52 -29.73 -3.78
N CYS A 1148 7.51 -28.85 -3.66
CA CYS A 1148 6.10 -29.22 -3.51
C CYS A 1148 5.25 -28.70 -4.70
N PRO A 1149 4.95 -29.53 -5.72
CA PRO A 1149 4.33 -29.08 -6.98
C PRO A 1149 2.91 -28.51 -6.89
N LEU A 1150 2.20 -28.74 -5.77
CA LEU A 1150 0.84 -28.20 -5.55
C LEU A 1150 0.82 -26.97 -4.64
N LEU A 1151 1.98 -26.51 -4.17
CA LEU A 1151 2.09 -25.33 -3.33
C LEU A 1151 1.67 -24.08 -4.12
N GLU A 1152 0.67 -23.37 -3.60
CA GLU A 1152 0.05 -22.15 -4.12
C GLU A 1152 0.49 -20.91 -3.31
N THR A 1153 0.72 -21.06 -2.01
CA THR A 1153 1.14 -19.99 -1.10
C THR A 1153 2.17 -20.49 -0.08
N VAL A 1154 3.18 -19.66 0.20
CA VAL A 1154 4.04 -19.75 1.38
C VAL A 1154 3.79 -18.50 2.23
N GLY A 1155 3.65 -18.64 3.55
CA GLY A 1155 3.39 -17.51 4.45
C GLY A 1155 4.30 -17.55 5.68
N GLU A 1156 4.51 -16.38 6.27
CA GLU A 1156 5.37 -16.22 7.44
C GLU A 1156 4.57 -15.65 8.61
N VAL A 1157 4.71 -16.30 9.77
CA VAL A 1157 3.98 -16.00 11.00
C VAL A 1157 4.95 -15.31 11.96
N VAL A 1158 4.94 -13.98 11.95
CA VAL A 1158 5.85 -13.16 12.78
C VAL A 1158 5.32 -13.09 14.22
N ARG A 1159 6.23 -13.07 15.21
CA ARG A 1159 5.93 -12.99 16.66
C ARG A 1159 5.11 -11.75 17.03
N SER A 1160 5.53 -10.58 16.55
CA SER A 1160 4.94 -9.28 16.92
C SER A 1160 3.51 -9.09 16.44
N PHE A 1161 3.02 -9.92 15.52
CA PHE A 1161 1.63 -9.88 15.06
C PHE A 1161 0.69 -10.71 15.94
N GLU A 1162 0.71 -10.48 17.26
CA GLU A 1162 -0.44 -10.77 18.14
C GLU A 1162 -1.66 -9.93 17.70
N THR A 1163 -1.41 -8.74 17.14
CA THR A 1163 -2.43 -7.96 16.41
C THR A 1163 -2.90 -8.61 15.12
N LEU A 1164 -4.13 -8.22 14.78
CA LEU A 1164 -4.97 -8.61 13.64
C LEU A 1164 -4.37 -8.40 12.22
N SER A 1165 -3.08 -8.10 12.10
CA SER A 1165 -2.41 -7.76 10.84
C SER A 1165 -2.54 -8.83 9.75
N ASP A 1166 -2.49 -8.39 8.49
CA ASP A 1166 -2.43 -9.29 7.34
C ASP A 1166 -1.00 -9.88 7.26
N TYR A 1167 -0.87 -11.22 7.31
CA TYR A 1167 0.44 -11.89 7.24
C TYR A 1167 1.16 -11.62 5.92
N PRO A 1168 2.51 -11.58 5.90
CA PRO A 1168 3.31 -11.68 4.68
C PRO A 1168 3.11 -13.06 4.02
N LEU A 1169 2.78 -13.06 2.72
CA LEU A 1169 2.47 -14.24 1.92
C LEU A 1169 3.12 -14.15 0.55
N VAL A 1170 3.90 -15.16 0.15
CA VAL A 1170 4.36 -15.32 -1.24
C VAL A 1170 3.41 -16.24 -1.99
N ARG A 1171 2.81 -15.70 -3.05
CA ARG A 1171 1.97 -16.46 -3.98
C ARG A 1171 2.84 -17.07 -5.08
N ILE A 1172 2.62 -18.35 -5.35
CA ILE A 1172 3.35 -19.12 -6.36
C ILE A 1172 2.62 -19.02 -7.70
N ILE A 1173 3.33 -18.60 -8.75
CA ILE A 1173 2.80 -18.51 -10.11
C ILE A 1173 3.43 -19.62 -10.96
N ARG A 1174 2.59 -20.51 -11.50
CA ARG A 1174 3.00 -21.66 -12.31
C ARG A 1174 2.58 -21.54 -13.77
N ASP A 1175 3.33 -22.19 -14.66
CA ASP A 1175 2.96 -22.36 -16.06
C ASP A 1175 1.90 -23.47 -16.24
N ARG A 1176 1.71 -23.91 -17.50
CA ARG A 1176 0.75 -24.98 -17.84
C ARG A 1176 1.27 -26.39 -17.56
N ASP A 1177 2.59 -26.53 -17.42
CA ASP A 1177 3.27 -27.79 -17.19
C ASP A 1177 3.52 -28.01 -15.68
N GLY A 1178 3.23 -27.00 -14.85
CA GLY A 1178 3.32 -27.02 -13.38
C GLY A 1178 4.62 -26.44 -12.83
N GLY A 1179 5.51 -25.97 -13.71
CA GLY A 1179 6.77 -25.33 -13.33
C GLY A 1179 6.52 -23.99 -12.66
N VAL A 1180 7.31 -23.65 -11.63
CA VAL A 1180 7.29 -22.32 -11.00
C VAL A 1180 7.93 -21.33 -11.97
N VAL A 1181 7.13 -20.35 -12.42
CA VAL A 1181 7.59 -19.29 -13.32
C VAL A 1181 8.04 -18.08 -12.52
N ASP A 1182 7.27 -17.74 -11.49
CA ASP A 1182 7.36 -16.48 -10.78
C ASP A 1182 6.78 -16.63 -9.36
N THR A 1183 7.16 -15.73 -8.47
CA THR A 1183 6.71 -15.64 -7.08
C THR A 1183 6.37 -14.20 -6.77
N ARG A 1184 5.30 -13.97 -6.00
CA ARG A 1184 4.83 -12.60 -5.74
C ARG A 1184 4.43 -12.39 -4.29
N LEU A 1185 5.06 -11.41 -3.64
CA LEU A 1185 4.64 -10.93 -2.34
C LEU A 1185 3.19 -10.40 -2.38
N SER A 1186 2.47 -10.73 -1.32
CA SER A 1186 1.10 -10.36 -1.00
C SER A 1186 1.03 -10.25 0.51
N PHE A 1187 0.12 -9.43 1.02
CA PHE A 1187 -0.30 -9.52 2.41
C PHE A 1187 -1.70 -10.13 2.45
N GLY A 1188 -2.05 -10.89 3.50
CA GLY A 1188 -3.39 -11.46 3.59
C GLY A 1188 -3.63 -12.48 4.70
N HIS A 1189 -4.61 -13.33 4.44
CA HIS A 1189 -5.20 -14.25 5.40
C HIS A 1189 -4.32 -15.48 5.67
N GLY A 1190 -4.44 -16.03 6.87
CA GLY A 1190 -3.75 -17.26 7.27
C GLY A 1190 -4.40 -18.53 6.74
N MET A 1191 -4.68 -19.47 7.64
CA MET A 1191 -5.31 -20.75 7.29
C MET A 1191 -6.80 -20.56 6.99
N GLU A 1192 -7.31 -21.15 5.90
CA GLU A 1192 -8.69 -20.93 5.43
C GLU A 1192 -9.63 -22.11 5.74
N VAL A 1193 -9.11 -23.34 5.82
CA VAL A 1193 -9.91 -24.54 6.08
C VAL A 1193 -10.49 -24.51 7.48
N GLY A 1194 -11.81 -24.56 7.60
CA GLY A 1194 -12.52 -24.36 8.86
C GLY A 1194 -12.63 -22.90 9.32
N GLN A 1195 -12.24 -21.95 8.46
CA GLN A 1195 -12.37 -20.51 8.68
C GLN A 1195 -13.07 -19.82 7.49
N GLU A 1196 -13.76 -20.57 6.63
CA GLU A 1196 -14.41 -20.06 5.42
C GLU A 1196 -15.56 -19.08 5.73
N ASP A 1197 -16.07 -19.08 6.96
CA ASP A 1197 -17.09 -18.17 7.48
C ASP A 1197 -16.52 -16.90 8.13
N LYS A 1198 -15.18 -16.76 8.27
CA LYS A 1198 -14.50 -15.61 8.89
C LYS A 1198 -14.07 -14.57 7.87
N ALA A 1199 -14.18 -13.29 8.25
CA ALA A 1199 -13.71 -12.18 7.42
C ALA A 1199 -12.19 -12.03 7.45
N TYR A 1200 -11.58 -12.40 8.58
CA TYR A 1200 -10.15 -12.36 8.85
C TYR A 1200 -9.65 -13.75 9.30
N PRO A 1201 -9.54 -14.75 8.39
CA PRO A 1201 -8.94 -16.03 8.73
C PRO A 1201 -7.49 -15.87 9.17
N ARG A 1202 -7.12 -16.50 10.29
CA ARG A 1202 -5.79 -16.40 10.89
C ARG A 1202 -5.06 -17.73 10.88
N VAL A 1203 -3.73 -17.69 10.98
CA VAL A 1203 -3.02 -18.87 11.47
C VAL A 1203 -3.38 -19.04 12.94
N ALA A 1204 -3.52 -20.27 13.39
CA ALA A 1204 -3.82 -20.54 14.79
C ALA A 1204 -2.58 -20.16 15.62
N GLN A 1205 -2.60 -19.01 16.31
CA GLN A 1205 -1.55 -18.54 17.23
C GLN A 1205 -1.84 -19.06 18.65
N GLY A 1206 -0.77 -19.44 19.38
CA GLY A 1206 -0.82 -19.74 20.81
C GLY A 1206 -0.46 -18.48 21.62
N GLN A 1207 -0.36 -18.59 22.95
CA GLN A 1207 0.27 -17.52 23.74
C GLN A 1207 1.75 -17.41 23.33
N LEU A 1208 2.23 -16.19 23.06
CA LEU A 1208 3.66 -15.87 22.93
C LEU A 1208 4.00 -14.66 23.81
N ASN A 1209 3.62 -14.76 25.09
CA ASN A 1209 4.05 -13.88 26.20
C ASN A 1209 5.12 -14.59 27.04
#